data_AF-A0A2T7SPV7-F1
#
_entry.id   AF-A0A2T7SPV7-F1
#
_cell.length_a   1.000
_cell.length_b   1.000
_cell.length_c   1.000
_cell.angle_alpha   90.00
_cell.angle_beta   90.00
_cell.angle_gamma   90.00
#
_symmetry.space_group_name_H-M   'P 1'
#
loop_
_entity.id
_entity.type
_entity.pdbx_description
1 polymer ?
#
loop_
_entity_poly.entity_id
_entity_poly.type
_entity_poly.pdbx_seq_one_letter_code
_entity_poly.pdbx_strand_id
1 'polypeptide(L)'
;IFPGRIVLALFGASAGGHLTGLAAASNLSTLAGDLSTSAGLILGKDLSSNTAFRDHITANLKLTGDSQTAANAWLDGQLNAGAARGDILATAVDFLSTLADTTSPFYAAAQAFQTTVTAAVAWSTGAGATQFGVAALRANQGNVEVVTGSSFTLTTGTDTFVGTAGNDTFTGTSSTLAATDAIVDNSTTDNDTATFTLTADNAVATVSGVENVNYVWNAYSAPTIDLSGVTAGKEVTVSSSKVGYLGSGTVSNAGTNKLVAGDGMVGTVTVTGAKSGSVITADKAATVDVTASTLATTFTTTVNAATATTVNVTNFAKATVNAPAATAITVDDNGKASAETTLNVDAATTITVTATNAIGTVIINTEGDDATTVTQNDIGEELIIRGTGDFTLNSTATAEAITNEKTSGTLTVKSSTTGATDVSEVQANSIWFTGIRTDIATVADGANLRFSGSATDVNVSVAGSSTTDSVTATVTSSAVDALTTDSVNTVNVVAAATARTGADLTIADMNTEGFKFVFTGTNDVTITDLEEGSNGGTTMGTVDASALVGNLIVTTSAANENLTLLGSTGDNTVTTIGTTSTVSVTTQAGDDTVTASTTTGSLTVVAGEGENNVVVADFTTGTLVVNSGAGDDTVDAGDPSSGTVNLSLGDGDNTVTMSDAITTGSVTVTTGAGEDTITIGTHGDFAGATVVVNTGAGDDTITWSGADDTASTSKITIAAGDGDDILLLDTGTDWDTGTITLSGIETIRVAGSDDNTNMRWKASNLSGQTYTMQADGTADEGFTVVAAATTTTIDLSKLNIDRTIDYAVSGTAIDASAASQGVAVTGTVVADTVTGSAFADTIVGGRGADVITAGAGNDSIDVTETTATQAADSIVFNANATNGIDTITGLKVGSDTMTFAAADTSTGVAGAATLVAVNAALVAGASAVDISGSIALTDDVVELTTTLSGFGDLSQATDGTELLKALSSTSTSATQITTDNTAEFILVAYQGGKAYVYYANATNTALVASEIQLMGVLEGITAGTLTGTEFALV
;
A
#
# COMPACT_ATOMS: atom_id res chain seq x y z
N ILE A 1 5.66 28.23 -91.37
CA ILE A 1 5.45 26.87 -90.83
C ILE A 1 6.82 26.19 -90.72
N PHE A 2 7.24 25.73 -89.54
CA PHE A 2 8.53 25.05 -89.36
C PHE A 2 8.48 23.67 -90.04
N PRO A 3 9.44 23.28 -90.91
CA PRO A 3 9.35 22.04 -91.70
C PRO A 3 9.23 20.77 -90.83
N GLY A 4 9.86 20.77 -89.65
CA GLY A 4 9.78 19.67 -88.68
C GLY A 4 8.37 19.39 -88.16
N ARG A 5 7.45 20.37 -88.18
CA ARG A 5 6.04 20.18 -87.77
C ARG A 5 5.27 19.32 -88.77
N ILE A 6 5.53 19.53 -90.05
CA ILE A 6 4.86 18.80 -91.14
C ILE A 6 5.38 17.35 -91.20
N VAL A 7 6.68 17.15 -90.98
CA VAL A 7 7.27 15.80 -90.89
C VAL A 7 6.65 15.00 -89.75
N LEU A 8 6.51 15.62 -88.57
CA LEU A 8 5.89 14.96 -87.44
C LEU A 8 4.43 14.56 -87.73
N ALA A 9 3.64 15.46 -88.30
CA ALA A 9 2.23 15.20 -88.61
C ALA A 9 2.04 14.12 -89.69
N LEU A 10 2.95 14.02 -90.66
CA LEU A 10 2.84 13.06 -91.76
C LEU A 10 3.47 11.69 -91.46
N PHE A 11 4.53 11.65 -90.65
CA PHE A 11 5.32 10.43 -90.43
C PHE A 11 5.38 9.95 -88.97
N GLY A 12 4.91 10.75 -88.01
CA GLY A 12 5.02 10.43 -86.58
C GLY A 12 6.46 10.20 -86.13
N ALA A 13 7.42 10.91 -86.74
CA ALA A 13 8.86 10.75 -86.50
C ALA A 13 9.59 12.09 -86.46
N SER A 14 10.79 12.10 -85.87
CA SER A 14 11.66 13.29 -85.85
C SER A 14 12.27 13.48 -87.25
N ALA A 15 12.56 14.73 -87.64
CA ALA A 15 13.21 15.00 -88.92
C ALA A 15 14.69 14.56 -88.94
N GLY A 16 15.36 14.54 -87.79
CA GLY A 16 16.76 14.12 -87.64
C GLY A 16 17.69 14.87 -88.59
N GLY A 17 18.61 14.13 -89.24
CA GLY A 17 19.57 14.70 -90.20
C GLY A 17 18.96 15.23 -91.49
N HIS A 18 17.67 14.97 -91.76
CA HIS A 18 16.97 15.55 -92.91
C HIS A 18 16.54 17.01 -92.66
N LEU A 19 16.54 17.48 -91.40
CA LEU A 19 16.02 18.81 -91.03
C LEU A 19 16.73 19.98 -91.74
N THR A 20 18.04 19.87 -92.00
CA THR A 20 18.83 20.89 -92.71
C THR A 20 18.49 20.99 -94.20
N GLY A 21 18.10 19.89 -94.84
CA GLY A 21 17.62 19.89 -96.23
C GLY A 21 16.24 20.51 -96.38
N LEU A 22 15.36 20.31 -95.38
CA LEU A 22 13.99 20.83 -95.38
C LEU A 22 13.88 22.32 -95.05
N ALA A 23 14.89 22.92 -94.41
CA ALA A 23 14.90 24.33 -94.02
C ALA A 23 15.03 25.32 -95.22
N ALA A 24 15.43 24.84 -96.40
CA ALA A 24 15.60 25.64 -97.62
C ALA A 24 14.33 25.75 -98.49
N ALA A 25 13.26 25.00 -98.19
CA ALA A 25 12.03 24.99 -98.97
C ALA A 25 11.17 26.23 -98.68
N SER A 26 11.05 27.14 -99.65
CA SER A 26 10.31 28.41 -99.50
C SER A 26 8.78 28.27 -99.65
N ASN A 27 8.26 27.11 -100.07
CA ASN A 27 6.83 26.80 -100.05
C ASN A 27 6.56 25.28 -99.97
N LEU A 28 5.29 24.93 -99.76
CA LEU A 28 4.89 23.55 -99.49
C LEU A 28 5.00 22.62 -100.72
N SER A 29 4.93 23.15 -101.95
CA SER A 29 5.17 22.35 -103.16
C SER A 29 6.64 21.95 -103.30
N THR A 30 7.57 22.82 -102.88
CA THR A 30 9.00 22.45 -102.81
C THR A 30 9.28 21.45 -101.69
N LEU A 31 8.61 21.57 -100.54
CA LEU A 31 8.73 20.61 -99.44
C LEU A 31 8.24 19.21 -99.83
N ALA A 32 7.10 19.12 -100.54
CA ALA A 32 6.59 17.86 -101.07
C ALA A 32 7.54 17.21 -102.10
N GLY A 33 8.25 18.03 -102.89
CA GLY A 33 9.30 17.58 -103.81
C GLY A 33 10.50 16.98 -103.08
N ASP A 34 11.05 17.69 -102.10
CA ASP A 34 12.24 17.25 -101.34
C ASP A 34 11.96 16.00 -100.49
N LEU A 35 10.76 15.88 -99.91
CA LEU A 35 10.37 14.68 -99.16
C LEU A 35 10.24 13.42 -100.03
N SER A 36 9.89 13.56 -101.31
CA SER A 36 9.83 12.44 -102.25
C SER A 36 11.20 11.90 -102.64
N THR A 37 12.25 12.73 -102.51
CA THR A 37 13.63 12.38 -102.87
C THR A 37 14.49 11.96 -101.68
N SER A 38 14.21 12.43 -100.46
CA SER A 38 15.02 12.12 -99.26
C SER A 38 14.54 10.91 -98.45
N ALA A 39 13.31 10.43 -98.65
CA ALA A 39 12.78 9.24 -98.00
C ALA A 39 12.35 8.23 -99.07
N GLY A 40 13.28 7.39 -99.54
CA GLY A 40 12.94 6.22 -100.35
C GLY A 40 11.86 5.41 -99.62
N LEU A 41 10.67 5.34 -100.23
CA LEU A 41 9.41 4.80 -99.70
C LEU A 41 8.85 5.56 -98.48
N ILE A 42 7.71 6.24 -98.70
CA ILE A 42 6.79 6.72 -97.66
C ILE A 42 6.29 5.50 -96.87
N LEU A 43 6.98 5.14 -95.78
CA LEU A 43 6.58 4.27 -94.65
C LEU A 43 5.77 2.98 -94.97
N GLY A 44 5.88 2.39 -96.16
CA GLY A 44 5.18 1.15 -96.51
C GLY A 44 3.64 1.21 -96.42
N LYS A 45 3.04 2.40 -96.29
CA LYS A 45 1.59 2.59 -96.20
C LYS A 45 1.06 3.28 -97.46
N ASP A 46 0.09 2.65 -98.13
CA ASP A 46 -0.58 3.22 -99.28
C ASP A 46 -1.52 4.35 -98.85
N LEU A 47 -1.12 5.59 -99.12
CA LEU A 47 -1.93 6.78 -98.84
C LEU A 47 -2.68 7.27 -100.08
N SER A 48 -2.75 6.50 -101.17
CA SER A 48 -3.32 6.96 -102.45
C SER A 48 -4.81 7.31 -102.36
N SER A 49 -5.58 6.68 -101.46
CA SER A 49 -7.00 7.00 -101.25
C SER A 49 -7.23 8.14 -100.26
N ASN A 50 -8.30 8.91 -100.44
CA ASN A 50 -8.65 10.01 -99.53
C ASN A 50 -8.91 9.50 -98.10
N THR A 51 -9.58 8.36 -97.97
CA THR A 51 -9.83 7.66 -96.70
C THR A 51 -8.52 7.28 -96.00
N ALA A 52 -7.60 6.62 -96.72
CA ALA A 52 -6.32 6.20 -96.14
C ALA A 52 -5.46 7.39 -95.72
N PHE A 53 -5.47 8.49 -96.51
CA PHE A 53 -4.78 9.72 -96.13
C PHE A 53 -5.37 10.35 -94.87
N ARG A 54 -6.70 10.50 -94.78
CA ARG A 54 -7.37 11.06 -93.59
C ARG A 54 -7.07 10.25 -92.33
N ASP A 55 -7.24 8.92 -92.39
CA ASP A 55 -7.07 8.05 -91.22
C ASP A 55 -5.61 8.05 -90.75
N HIS A 56 -4.66 8.10 -91.68
CA HIS A 56 -3.23 8.20 -91.35
C HIS A 56 -2.88 9.52 -90.65
N ILE A 57 -3.41 10.65 -91.13
CA ILE A 57 -3.15 11.96 -90.51
C ILE A 57 -3.76 12.06 -89.12
N THR A 58 -5.01 11.63 -88.93
CA THR A 58 -5.65 11.70 -87.60
C THR A 58 -5.01 10.76 -86.58
N ALA A 59 -4.54 9.57 -87.02
CA ALA A 59 -3.79 8.64 -86.19
C ALA A 59 -2.41 9.22 -85.77
N ASN A 60 -1.65 9.83 -86.68
CA ASN A 60 -0.34 10.40 -86.36
C ASN A 60 -0.45 11.63 -85.44
N LEU A 61 -1.52 12.40 -85.57
CA LEU A 61 -1.83 13.51 -84.67
C LEU A 61 -2.43 13.06 -83.34
N LYS A 62 -2.61 11.74 -83.14
CA LYS A 62 -3.15 11.11 -81.94
C LYS A 62 -4.53 11.67 -81.54
N LEU A 63 -5.35 12.02 -82.53
CA LEU A 63 -6.70 12.52 -82.28
C LEU A 63 -7.62 11.36 -81.87
N THR A 64 -8.41 11.54 -80.82
CA THR A 64 -9.39 10.57 -80.33
C THR A 64 -10.73 11.24 -80.03
N GLY A 65 -11.82 10.46 -79.99
CA GLY A 65 -13.14 10.94 -79.58
C GLY A 65 -13.70 12.11 -80.43
N ASP A 66 -14.21 13.14 -79.76
CA ASP A 66 -14.84 14.30 -80.41
C ASP A 66 -13.88 15.07 -81.32
N SER A 67 -12.59 15.14 -80.95
CA SER A 67 -11.55 15.78 -81.76
C SER A 67 -11.31 15.02 -83.08
N GLN A 68 -11.29 13.68 -83.04
CA GLN A 68 -11.13 12.85 -84.23
C GLN A 68 -12.33 12.98 -85.17
N THR A 69 -13.54 12.99 -84.59
CA THR A 69 -14.79 13.13 -85.35
C THR A 69 -14.84 14.48 -86.09
N ALA A 70 -14.51 15.57 -85.39
CA ALA A 70 -14.48 16.91 -85.99
C ALA A 70 -13.35 17.06 -87.03
N ALA A 71 -12.17 16.49 -86.80
CA ALA A 71 -11.07 16.50 -87.78
C ALA A 71 -11.43 15.70 -89.04
N ASN A 72 -12.01 14.51 -88.90
CA ASN A 72 -12.41 13.69 -90.02
C ASN A 72 -13.44 14.40 -90.91
N ALA A 73 -14.46 15.02 -90.30
CA ALA A 73 -15.46 15.79 -91.03
C ALA A 73 -14.84 16.96 -91.81
N TRP A 74 -13.90 17.68 -91.21
CA TRP A 74 -13.19 18.77 -91.89
C TRP A 74 -12.28 18.27 -93.02
N LEU A 75 -11.47 17.23 -92.76
CA LEU A 75 -10.56 16.63 -93.74
C LEU A 75 -11.32 16.08 -94.95
N ASP A 76 -12.39 15.33 -94.72
CA ASP A 76 -13.26 14.81 -95.79
C ASP A 76 -13.89 15.94 -96.60
N GLY A 77 -14.32 17.03 -95.92
CA GLY A 77 -14.83 18.23 -96.58
C GLY A 77 -13.81 18.88 -97.53
N GLN A 78 -12.56 19.03 -97.09
CA GLN A 78 -11.49 19.61 -97.92
C GLN A 78 -11.08 18.67 -99.07
N LEU A 79 -10.98 17.36 -98.81
CA LEU A 79 -10.62 16.36 -99.81
C LEU A 79 -11.69 16.23 -100.91
N ASN A 80 -12.97 16.30 -100.55
CA ASN A 80 -14.09 16.26 -101.50
C ASN A 80 -14.20 17.54 -102.34
N ALA A 81 -13.74 18.68 -101.81
CA ALA A 81 -13.62 19.93 -102.56
C ALA A 81 -12.43 19.95 -103.54
N GLY A 82 -11.62 18.88 -103.59
CA GLY A 82 -10.47 18.75 -104.46
C GLY A 82 -9.23 19.53 -103.99
N ALA A 83 -9.17 19.94 -102.73
CA ALA A 83 -7.98 20.60 -102.17
C ALA A 83 -6.77 19.65 -102.19
N ALA A 84 -5.58 20.19 -102.46
CA ALA A 84 -4.36 19.39 -102.46
C ALA A 84 -4.02 18.93 -101.03
N ARG A 85 -3.66 17.66 -100.88
CA ARG A 85 -3.37 17.04 -99.56
C ARG A 85 -2.28 17.75 -98.75
N GLY A 86 -1.30 18.33 -99.44
CA GLY A 86 -0.29 19.17 -98.81
C GLY A 86 -0.93 20.38 -98.14
N ASP A 87 -1.75 21.14 -98.87
CA ASP A 87 -2.40 22.36 -98.37
C ASP A 87 -3.34 22.06 -97.19
N ILE A 88 -4.03 20.93 -97.24
CA ILE A 88 -4.87 20.42 -96.15
C ILE A 88 -4.01 20.19 -94.89
N LEU A 89 -2.86 19.51 -95.04
CA LEU A 89 -1.99 19.19 -93.91
C LEU A 89 -1.33 20.45 -93.33
N ALA A 90 -0.87 21.38 -94.17
CA ALA A 90 -0.32 22.64 -93.70
C ALA A 90 -1.36 23.46 -92.93
N THR A 91 -2.61 23.50 -93.42
CA THR A 91 -3.70 24.20 -92.73
C THR A 91 -4.01 23.56 -91.37
N ALA A 92 -4.05 22.23 -91.29
CA ALA A 92 -4.28 21.50 -90.04
C ALA A 92 -3.14 21.71 -89.02
N VAL A 93 -1.89 21.64 -89.48
CA VAL A 93 -0.70 21.85 -88.63
C VAL A 93 -0.61 23.29 -88.16
N ASP A 94 -0.90 24.27 -89.02
CA ASP A 94 -0.91 25.67 -88.64
C ASP A 94 -1.97 25.93 -87.56
N PHE A 95 -3.21 25.46 -87.79
CA PHE A 95 -4.31 25.50 -86.83
C PHE A 95 -3.91 24.92 -85.46
N LEU A 96 -3.41 23.68 -85.42
CA LEU A 96 -3.00 23.04 -84.17
C LEU A 96 -1.82 23.74 -83.49
N SER A 97 -0.96 24.41 -84.25
CA SER A 97 0.22 25.07 -83.70
C SER A 97 -0.01 26.49 -83.19
N THR A 98 -1.18 27.07 -83.52
CA THR A 98 -1.59 28.41 -83.07
C THR A 98 -2.84 28.38 -82.19
N LEU A 99 -3.44 27.22 -81.96
CA LEU A 99 -4.67 27.07 -81.19
C LEU A 99 -4.41 27.35 -79.70
N ALA A 100 -4.88 28.50 -79.23
CA ALA A 100 -4.83 28.93 -77.82
C ALA A 100 -6.18 28.85 -77.10
N ASP A 101 -7.27 28.56 -77.83
CA ASP A 101 -8.61 28.43 -77.25
C ASP A 101 -8.75 27.09 -76.51
N THR A 102 -8.78 27.15 -75.18
CA THR A 102 -8.90 25.99 -74.27
C THR A 102 -10.24 25.26 -74.36
N THR A 103 -11.25 25.87 -75.00
CA THR A 103 -12.59 25.28 -75.14
C THR A 103 -12.75 24.44 -76.42
N SER A 104 -11.79 24.55 -77.35
CA SER A 104 -11.78 23.76 -78.57
C SER A 104 -11.58 22.28 -78.27
N PRO A 105 -12.31 21.35 -78.93
CA PRO A 105 -12.08 19.91 -78.77
C PRO A 105 -10.67 19.49 -79.21
N PHE A 106 -9.97 20.35 -79.97
CA PHE A 106 -8.60 20.12 -80.42
C PHE A 106 -7.53 20.63 -79.44
N TYR A 107 -7.89 21.30 -78.33
CA TYR A 107 -6.90 21.98 -77.48
C TYR A 107 -5.89 21.01 -76.83
N ALA A 108 -6.35 19.90 -76.26
CA ALA A 108 -5.44 18.91 -75.67
C ALA A 108 -4.51 18.27 -76.71
N ALA A 109 -5.05 17.96 -77.91
CA ALA A 109 -4.27 17.45 -79.03
C ALA A 109 -3.26 18.48 -79.56
N ALA A 110 -3.64 19.76 -79.61
CA ALA A 110 -2.76 20.86 -79.98
C ALA A 110 -1.60 21.02 -78.98
N GLN A 111 -1.84 20.92 -77.68
CA GLN A 111 -0.79 20.99 -76.65
C GLN A 111 0.16 19.78 -76.72
N ALA A 112 -0.39 18.58 -76.90
CA ALA A 112 0.42 17.37 -77.09
C ALA A 112 1.27 17.46 -78.35
N PHE A 113 0.69 17.87 -79.48
CA PHE A 113 1.38 18.07 -80.74
C PHE A 113 2.50 19.12 -80.60
N GLN A 114 2.24 20.27 -79.99
CA GLN A 114 3.26 21.31 -79.78
C GLN A 114 4.42 20.84 -78.88
N THR A 115 4.13 20.06 -77.85
CA THR A 115 5.15 19.46 -76.98
C THR A 115 6.01 18.46 -77.75
N THR A 116 5.38 17.57 -78.52
CA THR A 116 6.09 16.59 -79.37
C THR A 116 6.90 17.28 -80.46
N VAL A 117 6.37 18.33 -81.10
CA VAL A 117 7.11 19.15 -82.07
C VAL A 117 8.35 19.74 -81.42
N THR A 118 8.24 20.29 -80.21
CA THR A 118 9.36 20.94 -79.52
C THR A 118 10.47 19.92 -79.23
N ALA A 119 10.10 18.74 -78.72
CA ALA A 119 11.04 17.63 -78.48
C ALA A 119 11.68 17.11 -79.79
N ALA A 120 10.86 16.95 -80.83
CA ALA A 120 11.31 16.48 -82.14
C ALA A 120 12.30 17.44 -82.78
N VAL A 121 12.04 18.75 -82.70
CA VAL A 121 12.93 19.80 -83.22
C VAL A 121 14.21 19.81 -82.41
N ALA A 122 14.15 19.85 -81.07
CA ALA A 122 15.32 19.85 -80.21
C ALA A 122 16.24 18.65 -80.47
N TRP A 123 15.66 17.45 -80.61
CA TRP A 123 16.42 16.25 -80.93
C TRP A 123 17.02 16.29 -82.34
N SER A 124 16.26 16.76 -83.33
CA SER A 124 16.72 16.88 -84.72
C SER A 124 17.80 17.94 -84.90
N THR A 125 17.87 18.94 -84.02
CA THR A 125 18.97 19.94 -83.97
C THR A 125 20.13 19.53 -83.04
N GLY A 126 19.94 18.47 -82.23
CA GLY A 126 20.89 17.98 -81.25
C GLY A 126 21.45 16.60 -81.61
N ALA A 127 21.27 15.62 -80.72
CA ALA A 127 21.83 14.26 -80.87
C ALA A 127 21.35 13.53 -82.15
N GLY A 128 20.18 13.87 -82.68
CA GLY A 128 19.61 13.26 -83.88
C GLY A 128 20.00 13.94 -85.19
N ALA A 129 20.84 15.00 -85.18
CA ALA A 129 21.14 15.80 -86.36
C ALA A 129 21.93 15.05 -87.47
N THR A 130 22.47 13.87 -87.16
CA THR A 130 23.13 12.98 -88.13
C THR A 130 22.34 11.70 -88.39
N GLN A 131 21.17 11.53 -87.76
CA GLN A 131 20.39 10.31 -87.88
C GLN A 131 19.48 10.39 -89.10
N PHE A 132 19.72 9.51 -90.08
CA PHE A 132 18.93 9.44 -91.32
C PHE A 132 17.99 8.21 -91.38
N GLY A 133 18.17 7.24 -90.46
CA GLY A 133 17.43 5.98 -90.44
C GLY A 133 16.03 6.10 -89.81
N VAL A 134 15.00 5.79 -90.59
CA VAL A 134 13.58 5.95 -90.24
C VAL A 134 13.19 5.27 -88.91
N ALA A 135 13.70 4.06 -88.62
CA ALA A 135 13.39 3.35 -87.39
C ALA A 135 13.89 4.09 -86.13
N ALA A 136 15.12 4.61 -86.17
CA ALA A 136 15.70 5.39 -85.07
C ALA A 136 14.98 6.75 -84.89
N LEU A 137 14.56 7.37 -86.00
CA LEU A 137 13.77 8.61 -85.99
C LEU A 137 12.38 8.42 -85.34
N ARG A 138 11.78 7.23 -85.48
CA ARG A 138 10.48 6.85 -84.90
C ARG A 138 10.60 6.44 -83.43
N ALA A 139 11.59 5.61 -83.09
CA ALA A 139 11.81 5.13 -81.72
C ALA A 139 12.03 6.29 -80.72
N ASN A 140 12.78 7.32 -81.13
CA ASN A 140 13.02 8.50 -80.29
C ASN A 140 11.74 9.30 -79.93
N GLN A 141 10.63 9.10 -80.65
CA GLN A 141 9.36 9.74 -80.36
C GLN A 141 8.36 8.81 -79.64
N GLY A 142 8.85 7.70 -79.09
CA GLY A 142 8.04 6.70 -78.39
C GLY A 142 7.25 5.78 -79.31
N ASN A 143 7.60 5.72 -80.61
CA ASN A 143 6.96 4.85 -81.58
C ASN A 143 7.88 3.64 -81.86
N VAL A 144 7.79 2.60 -81.03
CA VAL A 144 8.44 1.29 -81.26
C VAL A 144 7.48 0.39 -82.04
N GLU A 145 8.01 -0.40 -82.97
CA GLU A 145 7.25 -1.40 -83.73
C GLU A 145 7.02 -2.63 -82.85
N VAL A 146 5.77 -3.05 -82.68
CA VAL A 146 5.44 -4.30 -81.96
C VAL A 146 5.91 -5.47 -82.82
N VAL A 147 6.97 -6.16 -82.40
CA VAL A 147 7.35 -7.45 -82.99
C VAL A 147 6.30 -8.47 -82.55
N THR A 148 5.65 -9.12 -83.51
CA THR A 148 4.67 -10.17 -83.22
C THR A 148 5.43 -11.45 -82.85
N GLY A 149 5.14 -12.05 -81.70
CA GLY A 149 5.73 -13.33 -81.30
C GLY A 149 5.19 -14.52 -82.09
N SER A 150 5.84 -15.66 -81.95
CA SER A 150 5.56 -16.91 -82.66
C SER A 150 4.98 -17.99 -81.75
N SER A 151 4.31 -18.98 -82.34
CA SER A 151 3.80 -20.15 -81.63
C SER A 151 4.46 -21.42 -82.14
N PHE A 152 4.94 -22.24 -81.21
CA PHE A 152 5.62 -23.50 -81.44
C PHE A 152 4.89 -24.65 -80.73
N THR A 153 4.77 -25.79 -81.39
CA THR A 153 4.17 -27.00 -80.80
C THR A 153 5.15 -28.15 -80.91
N LEU A 154 5.42 -28.81 -79.78
CA LEU A 154 6.32 -29.96 -79.71
C LEU A 154 5.71 -31.17 -80.43
N THR A 155 6.59 -31.98 -80.99
CA THR A 155 6.30 -33.23 -81.70
C THR A 155 6.83 -34.42 -80.90
N THR A 156 6.62 -35.65 -81.38
CA THR A 156 7.23 -36.83 -80.73
C THR A 156 8.71 -37.01 -81.07
N GLY A 157 9.27 -36.16 -81.94
CA GLY A 157 10.68 -36.16 -82.31
C GLY A 157 11.52 -35.28 -81.38
N THR A 158 12.82 -35.16 -81.66
CA THR A 158 13.66 -34.17 -80.97
C THR A 158 13.36 -32.78 -81.52
N ASP A 159 12.87 -31.89 -80.66
CA ASP A 159 12.57 -30.51 -81.03
C ASP A 159 13.66 -29.53 -80.53
N THR A 160 13.99 -28.53 -81.34
CA THR A 160 14.86 -27.41 -80.94
C THR A 160 14.22 -26.11 -81.41
N PHE A 161 13.50 -25.45 -80.52
CA PHE A 161 12.82 -24.20 -80.81
C PHE A 161 13.57 -23.03 -80.18
N VAL A 162 13.72 -21.96 -80.96
CA VAL A 162 14.31 -20.70 -80.52
C VAL A 162 13.27 -19.61 -80.67
N GLY A 163 12.99 -18.88 -79.58
CA GLY A 163 12.10 -17.73 -79.53
C GLY A 163 12.53 -16.60 -80.47
N THR A 164 11.57 -15.77 -80.83
CA THR A 164 11.77 -14.51 -81.54
C THR A 164 12.07 -13.37 -80.55
N ALA A 165 11.84 -12.12 -80.93
CA ALA A 165 12.04 -10.95 -80.06
C ALA A 165 10.69 -10.33 -79.64
N GLY A 166 9.60 -11.09 -79.77
CA GLY A 166 8.29 -10.74 -79.26
C GLY A 166 7.65 -11.96 -78.62
N ASN A 167 6.75 -11.75 -77.67
CA ASN A 167 6.18 -12.78 -76.79
C ASN A 167 5.76 -14.08 -77.51
N ASP A 168 6.58 -15.12 -77.38
CA ASP A 168 6.41 -16.43 -77.99
C ASP A 168 5.63 -17.39 -77.08
N THR A 169 5.03 -18.41 -77.71
CA THR A 169 4.32 -19.48 -77.02
C THR A 169 4.82 -20.85 -77.45
N PHE A 170 5.10 -21.75 -76.50
CA PHE A 170 5.51 -23.13 -76.75
C PHE A 170 4.50 -24.09 -76.11
N THR A 171 4.02 -25.11 -76.83
CA THR A 171 3.01 -26.04 -76.30
C THR A 171 3.42 -27.51 -76.49
N GLY A 172 3.22 -28.36 -75.47
CA GLY A 172 3.48 -29.80 -75.57
C GLY A 172 2.59 -30.65 -74.66
N THR A 173 2.67 -31.98 -74.82
CA THR A 173 2.00 -32.96 -73.96
C THR A 173 2.99 -34.00 -73.42
N SER A 174 2.59 -34.90 -72.51
CA SER A 174 3.46 -35.98 -72.02
C SER A 174 4.05 -36.87 -73.12
N SER A 175 3.39 -36.98 -74.28
CA SER A 175 3.91 -37.77 -75.41
C SER A 175 4.85 -37.00 -76.33
N THR A 176 4.87 -35.67 -76.25
CA THR A 176 5.68 -34.80 -77.13
C THR A 176 6.78 -34.05 -76.39
N LEU A 177 6.78 -34.03 -75.06
CA LEU A 177 7.89 -33.49 -74.28
C LEU A 177 8.89 -34.61 -74.00
N ALA A 178 10.05 -34.57 -74.67
CA ALA A 178 11.14 -35.51 -74.52
C ALA A 178 12.37 -34.85 -73.88
N ALA A 179 13.23 -35.66 -73.23
CA ALA A 179 14.45 -35.15 -72.58
C ALA A 179 15.49 -34.59 -73.57
N THR A 180 15.34 -34.88 -74.86
CA THR A 180 16.20 -34.32 -75.92
C THR A 180 15.76 -32.96 -76.41
N ASP A 181 14.59 -32.47 -75.99
CA ASP A 181 14.04 -31.22 -76.51
C ASP A 181 14.73 -30.00 -75.91
N ALA A 182 14.84 -28.95 -76.72
CA ALA A 182 15.41 -27.67 -76.32
C ALA A 182 14.48 -26.52 -76.73
N ILE A 183 13.98 -25.81 -75.74
CA ILE A 183 13.18 -24.60 -75.87
C ILE A 183 14.04 -23.46 -75.33
N VAL A 184 14.47 -22.57 -76.21
CA VAL A 184 15.41 -21.50 -75.88
C VAL A 184 14.81 -20.18 -76.28
N ASP A 185 14.70 -19.25 -75.35
CA ASP A 185 14.56 -17.85 -75.66
C ASP A 185 15.91 -17.13 -75.46
N ASN A 186 16.24 -16.28 -76.41
CA ASN A 186 17.44 -15.46 -76.43
C ASN A 186 17.15 -13.98 -76.19
N SER A 187 15.88 -13.59 -76.23
CA SER A 187 15.46 -12.25 -75.89
C SER A 187 15.39 -12.08 -74.37
N THR A 188 15.38 -10.84 -73.92
CA THR A 188 15.31 -10.48 -72.48
C THR A 188 14.31 -9.36 -72.22
N THR A 189 13.53 -8.98 -73.24
CA THR A 189 12.69 -7.77 -73.24
C THR A 189 11.21 -8.05 -73.50
N ASP A 190 10.89 -9.25 -73.92
CA ASP A 190 9.57 -9.81 -74.15
C ASP A 190 9.19 -10.78 -73.01
N ASN A 191 8.02 -11.42 -73.15
CA ASN A 191 7.44 -12.27 -72.12
C ASN A 191 6.89 -13.55 -72.73
N ASP A 192 7.70 -14.60 -72.70
CA ASP A 192 7.40 -15.88 -73.35
C ASP A 192 6.67 -16.85 -72.44
N THR A 193 5.93 -17.79 -73.05
CA THR A 193 5.14 -18.79 -72.31
C THR A 193 5.29 -20.20 -72.88
N ALA A 194 5.79 -21.14 -72.07
CA ALA A 194 5.74 -22.57 -72.36
C ALA A 194 4.59 -23.23 -71.58
N THR A 195 3.79 -24.08 -72.22
CA THR A 195 2.67 -24.80 -71.60
C THR A 195 2.69 -26.29 -71.94
N PHE A 196 2.78 -27.14 -70.93
CA PHE A 196 2.83 -28.60 -71.07
C PHE A 196 1.62 -29.24 -70.39
N THR A 197 0.80 -29.95 -71.14
CA THR A 197 -0.33 -30.72 -70.59
C THR A 197 0.07 -32.18 -70.35
N LEU A 198 0.19 -32.58 -69.09
CA LEU A 198 0.81 -33.83 -68.70
C LEU A 198 -0.16 -34.85 -68.11
N THR A 199 0.04 -36.12 -68.42
CA THR A 199 -0.64 -37.29 -67.82
C THR A 199 0.32 -38.25 -67.12
N ALA A 200 1.62 -37.92 -67.14
CA ALA A 200 2.73 -38.59 -66.47
C ALA A 200 3.80 -37.54 -66.13
N ASP A 201 4.71 -37.85 -65.20
CA ASP A 201 5.82 -36.97 -64.82
C ASP A 201 6.57 -36.43 -66.05
N ASN A 202 7.05 -35.19 -65.99
CA ASN A 202 7.66 -34.56 -67.16
C ASN A 202 8.98 -35.23 -67.54
N ALA A 203 9.23 -35.35 -68.84
CA ALA A 203 10.60 -35.51 -69.29
C ALA A 203 11.37 -34.20 -69.05
N VAL A 204 12.63 -34.31 -68.64
CA VAL A 204 13.49 -33.16 -68.35
C VAL A 204 14.05 -32.58 -69.65
N ALA A 205 13.26 -31.75 -70.34
CA ALA A 205 13.70 -30.98 -71.50
C ALA A 205 14.48 -29.73 -71.08
N THR A 206 15.32 -29.21 -71.97
CA THR A 206 16.01 -27.93 -71.75
C THR A 206 15.04 -26.77 -72.01
N VAL A 207 14.74 -25.97 -70.99
CA VAL A 207 13.94 -24.75 -71.12
C VAL A 207 14.78 -23.57 -70.62
N SER A 208 15.27 -22.76 -71.54
CA SER A 208 16.15 -21.62 -71.28
C SER A 208 15.48 -20.33 -71.72
N GLY A 209 15.66 -19.24 -70.98
CA GLY A 209 15.19 -17.92 -71.41
C GLY A 209 13.70 -17.66 -71.21
N VAL A 210 12.81 -18.66 -71.28
CA VAL A 210 11.35 -18.49 -71.17
C VAL A 210 10.88 -17.99 -69.79
N GLU A 211 10.08 -16.93 -69.75
CA GLU A 211 9.58 -16.27 -68.51
C GLU A 211 8.57 -17.13 -67.74
N ASN A 212 7.60 -17.72 -68.45
CA ASN A 212 6.46 -18.41 -67.85
C ASN A 212 6.44 -19.88 -68.31
N VAL A 213 6.55 -20.82 -67.37
CA VAL A 213 6.52 -22.27 -67.66
C VAL A 213 5.36 -22.92 -66.93
N ASN A 214 4.34 -23.35 -67.67
CA ASN A 214 3.10 -23.88 -67.14
C ASN A 214 3.02 -25.39 -67.33
N TYR A 215 2.93 -26.15 -66.24
CA TYR A 215 2.63 -27.58 -66.23
C TYR A 215 1.17 -27.79 -65.82
N VAL A 216 0.36 -28.26 -66.76
CA VAL A 216 -1.07 -28.54 -66.57
C VAL A 216 -1.26 -30.05 -66.41
N TRP A 217 -1.58 -30.49 -65.21
CA TRP A 217 -1.79 -31.90 -64.88
C TRP A 217 -3.19 -32.38 -65.27
N ASN A 218 -3.26 -33.52 -65.94
CA ASN A 218 -4.49 -34.13 -66.46
C ASN A 218 -4.56 -35.63 -66.15
N ALA A 219 -4.17 -36.03 -64.94
CA ALA A 219 -4.34 -37.39 -64.41
C ALA A 219 -4.86 -37.37 -62.96
N TYR A 220 -5.22 -38.54 -62.42
CA TYR A 220 -5.76 -38.67 -61.06
C TYR A 220 -4.68 -38.86 -59.99
N SER A 221 -3.48 -39.29 -60.36
CA SER A 221 -2.33 -39.41 -59.45
C SER A 221 -1.70 -38.04 -59.16
N ALA A 222 -0.77 -37.97 -58.21
CA ALA A 222 0.04 -36.78 -57.98
C ALA A 222 1.15 -36.66 -59.04
N PRO A 223 1.37 -35.48 -59.65
CA PRO A 223 2.53 -35.26 -60.52
C PRO A 223 3.83 -35.13 -59.72
N THR A 224 4.93 -35.59 -60.32
CA THR A 224 6.28 -35.14 -59.96
C THR A 224 6.86 -34.35 -61.13
N ILE A 225 7.13 -33.06 -60.91
CA ILE A 225 7.71 -32.15 -61.91
C ILE A 225 9.19 -31.89 -61.58
N ASP A 226 10.10 -32.38 -62.42
CA ASP A 226 11.54 -32.15 -62.30
C ASP A 226 11.97 -30.94 -63.14
N LEU A 227 12.46 -29.90 -62.48
CA LEU A 227 12.87 -28.63 -63.08
C LEU A 227 14.37 -28.53 -63.36
N SER A 228 15.13 -29.63 -63.27
CA SER A 228 16.58 -29.62 -63.54
C SER A 228 16.95 -29.16 -64.96
N GLY A 229 16.02 -29.22 -65.91
CA GLY A 229 16.17 -28.72 -67.28
C GLY A 229 15.72 -27.26 -67.48
N VAL A 230 15.08 -26.63 -66.49
CA VAL A 230 14.61 -25.24 -66.56
C VAL A 230 15.68 -24.30 -66.00
N THR A 231 16.13 -23.32 -66.78
CA THR A 231 17.11 -22.34 -66.31
C THR A 231 16.52 -21.45 -65.23
N ALA A 232 17.34 -21.12 -64.23
CA ALA A 232 16.89 -20.56 -62.97
C ALA A 232 16.36 -19.12 -63.08
N GLY A 233 15.36 -18.78 -62.25
CA GLY A 233 14.83 -17.41 -62.08
C GLY A 233 13.53 -17.11 -62.84
N LYS A 234 12.77 -18.14 -63.21
CA LYS A 234 11.53 -18.04 -64.01
C LYS A 234 10.28 -18.35 -63.18
N GLU A 235 9.10 -17.95 -63.68
CA GLU A 235 7.81 -18.30 -63.04
C GLU A 235 7.33 -19.66 -63.57
N VAL A 236 7.22 -20.64 -62.67
CA VAL A 236 6.79 -22.00 -62.98
C VAL A 236 5.47 -22.29 -62.28
N THR A 237 4.42 -22.55 -63.06
CA THR A 237 3.08 -22.84 -62.53
C THR A 237 2.76 -24.32 -62.70
N VAL A 238 2.33 -24.99 -61.62
CA VAL A 238 1.74 -26.34 -61.67
C VAL A 238 0.25 -26.22 -61.35
N SER A 239 -0.62 -26.72 -62.22
CA SER A 239 -2.07 -26.60 -62.06
C SER A 239 -2.81 -27.85 -62.57
N SER A 240 -4.08 -28.00 -62.21
CA SER A 240 -4.96 -29.06 -62.70
C SER A 240 -6.40 -28.59 -62.79
N SER A 241 -7.06 -28.81 -63.93
CA SER A 241 -8.51 -28.65 -64.06
C SER A 241 -9.24 -29.99 -64.02
N LYS A 242 -8.54 -31.08 -63.65
CA LYS A 242 -9.08 -32.44 -63.71
C LYS A 242 -10.04 -32.72 -62.55
N VAL A 243 -11.32 -32.85 -62.86
CA VAL A 243 -12.34 -33.26 -61.88
C VAL A 243 -11.99 -34.63 -61.28
N GLY A 244 -12.00 -34.73 -59.95
CA GLY A 244 -11.68 -35.95 -59.20
C GLY A 244 -10.21 -36.12 -58.82
N TYR A 245 -9.32 -35.22 -59.25
CA TYR A 245 -7.96 -35.14 -58.73
C TYR A 245 -7.96 -34.54 -57.31
N LEU A 246 -7.14 -35.10 -56.42
CA LEU A 246 -7.09 -34.72 -55.00
C LEU A 246 -6.19 -33.51 -54.70
N GLY A 247 -5.45 -33.02 -55.69
CA GLY A 247 -4.72 -31.75 -55.59
C GLY A 247 -3.30 -31.81 -55.05
N SER A 248 -2.72 -33.00 -54.81
CA SER A 248 -1.33 -33.13 -54.34
C SER A 248 -0.32 -33.22 -55.47
N GLY A 249 0.82 -32.56 -55.39
CA GLY A 249 1.90 -32.65 -56.38
C GLY A 249 3.27 -32.25 -55.84
N THR A 250 4.31 -32.74 -56.51
CA THR A 250 5.71 -32.54 -56.13
C THR A 250 6.45 -31.78 -57.23
N VAL A 251 7.28 -30.81 -56.84
CA VAL A 251 8.29 -30.20 -57.70
C VAL A 251 9.67 -30.52 -57.15
N SER A 252 10.55 -31.09 -57.98
CA SER A 252 11.93 -31.41 -57.62
C SER A 252 12.92 -30.54 -58.39
N ASN A 253 14.13 -30.41 -57.82
CA ASN A 253 15.21 -29.58 -58.39
C ASN A 253 14.77 -28.14 -58.67
N ALA A 254 13.97 -27.56 -57.78
CA ALA A 254 13.27 -26.29 -58.01
C ALA A 254 14.18 -25.09 -58.34
N GLY A 255 15.45 -25.09 -57.88
CA GLY A 255 16.41 -24.03 -58.20
C GLY A 255 16.01 -22.69 -57.58
N THR A 256 16.32 -21.58 -58.25
CA THR A 256 15.92 -20.21 -57.82
C THR A 256 14.61 -19.76 -58.49
N ASN A 257 13.79 -20.69 -58.97
CA ASN A 257 12.56 -20.36 -59.69
C ASN A 257 11.48 -19.86 -58.73
N LYS A 258 10.58 -19.02 -59.25
CA LYS A 258 9.33 -18.65 -58.59
C LYS A 258 8.30 -19.72 -58.93
N LEU A 259 7.78 -20.42 -57.93
CA LEU A 259 6.87 -21.54 -58.11
C LEU A 259 5.47 -21.13 -57.71
N VAL A 260 4.48 -21.48 -58.52
CA VAL A 260 3.06 -21.22 -58.26
C VAL A 260 2.31 -22.54 -58.34
N ALA A 261 1.76 -23.00 -57.21
CA ALA A 261 0.75 -24.04 -57.21
C ALA A 261 -0.60 -23.38 -57.55
N GLY A 262 -0.99 -23.49 -58.82
CA GLY A 262 -2.18 -22.88 -59.38
C GLY A 262 -3.46 -23.63 -59.03
N ASP A 263 -4.49 -23.40 -59.84
CA ASP A 263 -5.81 -24.01 -59.64
C ASP A 263 -5.73 -25.54 -59.59
N GLY A 264 -6.55 -26.14 -58.71
CA GLY A 264 -6.63 -27.59 -58.52
C GLY A 264 -5.57 -28.19 -57.60
N MET A 265 -4.54 -27.45 -57.20
CA MET A 265 -3.50 -27.90 -56.27
C MET A 265 -3.90 -27.75 -54.79
N VAL A 266 -5.06 -28.30 -54.42
CA VAL A 266 -5.67 -28.13 -53.08
C VAL A 266 -5.17 -29.10 -52.01
N GLY A 267 -4.34 -30.09 -52.40
CA GLY A 267 -3.82 -31.13 -51.52
C GLY A 267 -2.48 -30.76 -50.89
N THR A 268 -1.54 -31.70 -50.90
CA THR A 268 -0.16 -31.49 -50.45
C THR A 268 0.72 -31.02 -51.60
N VAL A 269 1.35 -29.86 -51.46
CA VAL A 269 2.34 -29.34 -52.39
C VAL A 269 3.73 -29.51 -51.79
N THR A 270 4.57 -30.33 -52.42
CA THR A 270 5.94 -30.58 -51.98
C THR A 270 6.95 -29.97 -52.96
N VAL A 271 7.86 -29.14 -52.48
CA VAL A 271 8.93 -28.51 -53.27
C VAL A 271 10.28 -28.91 -52.70
N THR A 272 11.12 -29.54 -53.51
CA THR A 272 12.47 -29.93 -53.13
C THR A 272 13.48 -29.32 -54.09
N GLY A 273 14.73 -29.16 -53.65
CA GLY A 273 15.75 -28.62 -54.55
C GLY A 273 15.75 -27.09 -54.66
N ALA A 274 15.04 -26.39 -53.78
CA ALA A 274 14.97 -24.94 -53.78
C ALA A 274 16.31 -24.31 -53.37
N LYS A 275 16.64 -23.16 -53.98
CA LYS A 275 17.87 -22.39 -53.73
C LYS A 275 17.56 -20.96 -53.25
N SER A 276 18.60 -20.21 -52.89
CA SER A 276 18.45 -18.84 -52.37
C SER A 276 17.67 -17.93 -53.32
N GLY A 277 16.70 -17.19 -52.78
CA GLY A 277 15.83 -16.29 -53.52
C GLY A 277 14.62 -16.96 -54.19
N SER A 278 14.36 -18.24 -53.89
CA SER A 278 13.14 -18.92 -54.35
C SER A 278 11.89 -18.33 -53.68
N VAL A 279 10.80 -18.27 -54.45
CA VAL A 279 9.48 -17.83 -53.97
C VAL A 279 8.47 -18.93 -54.31
N ILE A 280 7.85 -19.53 -53.30
CA ILE A 280 6.87 -20.60 -53.46
C ILE A 280 5.51 -20.03 -53.10
N THR A 281 4.57 -20.03 -54.03
CA THR A 281 3.19 -19.57 -53.81
C THR A 281 2.24 -20.75 -53.96
N ALA A 282 1.71 -21.23 -52.84
CA ALA A 282 0.81 -22.37 -52.75
C ALA A 282 -0.44 -22.01 -51.91
N ASP A 283 -1.03 -20.86 -52.20
CA ASP A 283 -2.09 -20.24 -51.40
C ASP A 283 -3.36 -21.07 -51.26
N LYS A 284 -3.56 -22.06 -52.13
CA LYS A 284 -4.76 -22.93 -52.14
C LYS A 284 -4.50 -24.33 -51.57
N ALA A 285 -3.25 -24.65 -51.26
CA ALA A 285 -2.88 -25.98 -50.76
C ALA A 285 -3.32 -26.16 -49.31
N ALA A 286 -3.67 -27.40 -48.93
CA ALA A 286 -3.93 -27.74 -47.54
C ALA A 286 -2.62 -27.95 -46.75
N THR A 287 -1.59 -28.47 -47.41
CA THR A 287 -0.25 -28.70 -46.84
C THR A 287 0.83 -28.22 -47.80
N VAL A 288 1.84 -27.51 -47.29
CA VAL A 288 2.96 -27.00 -48.07
C VAL A 288 4.28 -27.47 -47.45
N ASP A 289 5.05 -28.27 -48.18
CA ASP A 289 6.36 -28.76 -47.77
C ASP A 289 7.44 -28.17 -48.69
N VAL A 290 8.42 -27.45 -48.14
CA VAL A 290 9.51 -26.83 -48.91
C VAL A 290 10.85 -27.19 -48.29
N THR A 291 11.74 -27.76 -49.09
CA THR A 291 13.09 -28.16 -48.67
C THR A 291 14.15 -27.65 -49.64
N ALA A 292 15.22 -27.07 -49.09
CA ALA A 292 16.38 -26.63 -49.86
C ALA A 292 17.12 -27.79 -50.57
N SER A 293 17.88 -27.48 -51.63
CA SER A 293 18.59 -28.50 -52.45
C SER A 293 19.71 -29.26 -51.75
N THR A 294 20.28 -28.66 -50.72
CA THR A 294 21.34 -29.20 -49.87
C THR A 294 21.18 -28.55 -48.50
N LEU A 295 21.85 -29.08 -47.48
CA LEU A 295 21.96 -28.43 -46.17
C LEU A 295 22.64 -27.05 -46.34
N ALA A 296 21.84 -25.99 -46.52
CA ALA A 296 22.31 -24.76 -47.14
C ALA A 296 22.47 -23.63 -46.12
N THR A 297 23.72 -23.29 -45.84
CA THR A 297 24.10 -22.33 -44.80
C THR A 297 23.82 -20.85 -45.13
N THR A 298 23.30 -20.54 -46.33
CA THR A 298 23.09 -19.16 -46.83
C THR A 298 21.78 -18.97 -47.61
N PHE A 299 20.97 -20.01 -47.79
CA PHE A 299 19.80 -19.92 -48.66
C PHE A 299 18.65 -19.19 -47.99
N THR A 300 17.97 -18.36 -48.78
CA THR A 300 16.78 -17.62 -48.38
C THR A 300 15.57 -18.08 -49.20
N THR A 301 14.37 -18.07 -48.62
CA THR A 301 13.13 -18.39 -49.33
C THR A 301 11.93 -17.60 -48.80
N THR A 302 10.93 -17.42 -49.65
CA THR A 302 9.59 -16.93 -49.26
C THR A 302 8.55 -17.98 -49.64
N VAL A 303 7.69 -18.35 -48.69
CA VAL A 303 6.60 -19.31 -48.87
C VAL A 303 5.27 -18.63 -48.58
N ASN A 304 4.41 -18.50 -49.58
CA ASN A 304 3.03 -18.03 -49.46
C ASN A 304 2.09 -19.23 -49.43
N ALA A 305 1.32 -19.37 -48.35
CA ALA A 305 0.48 -20.53 -48.08
C ALA A 305 -0.81 -20.10 -47.37
N ALA A 306 -1.55 -19.16 -47.99
CA ALA A 306 -2.70 -18.48 -47.38
C ALA A 306 -3.73 -19.41 -46.69
N THR A 307 -4.10 -20.54 -47.31
CA THR A 307 -5.11 -21.47 -46.74
C THR A 307 -4.52 -22.73 -46.10
N ALA A 308 -3.20 -22.88 -46.06
CA ALA A 308 -2.59 -24.12 -45.59
C ALA A 308 -2.73 -24.25 -44.07
N THR A 309 -3.19 -25.40 -43.59
CA THR A 309 -3.24 -25.71 -42.15
C THR A 309 -1.90 -26.20 -41.62
N THR A 310 -1.05 -26.72 -42.51
CA THR A 310 0.28 -27.26 -42.19
C THR A 310 1.31 -26.76 -43.18
N VAL A 311 2.39 -26.15 -42.67
CA VAL A 311 3.48 -25.63 -43.49
C VAL A 311 4.82 -26.09 -42.92
N ASN A 312 5.64 -26.74 -43.74
CA ASN A 312 6.97 -27.21 -43.35
C ASN A 312 8.03 -26.57 -44.25
N VAL A 313 8.97 -25.82 -43.69
CA VAL A 313 10.03 -25.14 -44.44
C VAL A 313 11.38 -25.47 -43.81
N THR A 314 12.19 -26.30 -44.47
CA THR A 314 13.39 -26.90 -43.86
C THR A 314 14.65 -26.67 -44.69
N ASN A 315 15.81 -26.66 -43.99
CA ASN A 315 17.15 -26.54 -44.55
C ASN A 315 17.48 -25.18 -45.22
N PHE A 316 16.78 -24.11 -44.86
CA PHE A 316 17.10 -22.75 -45.31
C PHE A 316 17.92 -22.03 -44.24
N ALA A 317 18.72 -21.04 -44.61
CA ALA A 317 19.31 -20.16 -43.62
C ALA A 317 18.31 -19.11 -43.15
N LYS A 318 17.50 -18.53 -44.04
CA LYS A 318 16.41 -17.61 -43.68
C LYS A 318 15.12 -18.00 -44.42
N ALA A 319 13.99 -17.92 -43.75
CA ALA A 319 12.69 -18.14 -44.38
C ALA A 319 11.68 -17.06 -43.98
N THR A 320 10.87 -16.63 -44.94
CA THR A 320 9.63 -15.87 -44.67
C THR A 320 8.44 -16.75 -45.04
N VAL A 321 7.60 -17.06 -44.07
CA VAL A 321 6.43 -17.93 -44.23
C VAL A 321 5.17 -17.11 -43.99
N ASN A 322 4.36 -16.94 -45.05
CA ASN A 322 3.07 -16.25 -45.00
C ASN A 322 1.97 -17.31 -44.93
N ALA A 323 1.51 -17.63 -43.73
CA ALA A 323 0.58 -18.73 -43.48
C ALA A 323 -0.49 -18.34 -42.45
N PRO A 324 -1.36 -17.36 -42.77
CA PRO A 324 -2.35 -16.84 -41.82
C PRO A 324 -3.27 -17.92 -41.24
N ALA A 325 -3.68 -18.92 -42.03
CA ALA A 325 -4.59 -19.99 -41.59
C ALA A 325 -3.89 -21.22 -40.97
N ALA A 326 -2.57 -21.20 -40.77
CA ALA A 326 -1.85 -22.38 -40.31
C ALA A 326 -2.10 -22.67 -38.82
N THR A 327 -2.30 -23.95 -38.51
CA THR A 327 -2.37 -24.47 -37.13
C THR A 327 -1.08 -25.20 -36.73
N ALA A 328 -0.22 -25.52 -37.71
CA ALA A 328 1.09 -26.12 -37.49
C ALA A 328 2.10 -25.58 -38.50
N ILE A 329 3.22 -25.06 -37.99
CA ILE A 329 4.33 -24.58 -38.81
C ILE A 329 5.61 -25.24 -38.30
N THR A 330 6.34 -25.90 -39.19
CA THR A 330 7.69 -26.42 -38.89
C THR A 330 8.70 -25.62 -39.67
N VAL A 331 9.70 -25.07 -38.98
CA VAL A 331 10.83 -24.37 -39.60
C VAL A 331 12.16 -24.88 -39.06
N ASP A 332 13.18 -24.87 -39.93
CA ASP A 332 14.54 -25.23 -39.58
C ASP A 332 15.51 -24.31 -40.32
N ASP A 333 16.33 -23.58 -39.55
CA ASP A 333 17.37 -22.70 -40.10
C ASP A 333 18.72 -23.40 -40.32
N ASN A 334 18.76 -24.71 -40.02
CA ASN A 334 19.91 -25.57 -40.04
C ASN A 334 21.06 -25.11 -39.11
N GLY A 335 20.72 -24.72 -37.89
CA GLY A 335 21.69 -24.44 -36.83
C GLY A 335 22.38 -23.08 -36.99
N LYS A 336 21.70 -22.09 -37.58
CA LYS A 336 22.27 -20.78 -37.93
C LYS A 336 21.81 -19.69 -36.97
N ALA A 337 22.42 -19.66 -35.78
CA ALA A 337 22.21 -18.64 -34.74
C ALA A 337 22.11 -17.16 -35.20
N SER A 338 22.73 -16.75 -36.33
CA SER A 338 22.65 -15.35 -36.83
C SER A 338 21.54 -15.10 -37.87
N ALA A 339 20.72 -16.11 -38.17
CA ALA A 339 19.66 -16.01 -39.14
C ALA A 339 18.34 -15.54 -38.52
N GLU A 340 17.46 -15.02 -39.38
CA GLU A 340 16.11 -14.59 -39.01
C GLU A 340 15.10 -15.41 -39.81
N THR A 341 14.15 -16.04 -39.12
CA THR A 341 12.99 -16.68 -39.73
C THR A 341 11.73 -15.92 -39.34
N THR A 342 10.97 -15.44 -40.32
CA THR A 342 9.73 -14.69 -40.10
C THR A 342 8.52 -15.53 -40.44
N LEU A 343 7.57 -15.62 -39.50
CA LEU A 343 6.28 -16.27 -39.64
C LEU A 343 5.18 -15.21 -39.57
N ASN A 344 4.43 -15.01 -40.66
CA ASN A 344 3.26 -14.14 -40.69
C ASN A 344 2.01 -15.02 -40.53
N VAL A 345 1.30 -14.83 -39.42
CA VAL A 345 0.17 -15.66 -38.96
C VAL A 345 -1.03 -14.79 -38.58
N ASP A 346 -2.24 -15.32 -38.72
CA ASP A 346 -3.52 -14.68 -38.38
C ASP A 346 -4.55 -15.79 -38.08
N ALA A 347 -4.20 -16.67 -37.14
CA ALA A 347 -5.04 -17.79 -36.78
C ALA A 347 -5.78 -17.48 -35.47
N ALA A 348 -7.11 -17.46 -35.51
CA ALA A 348 -7.96 -17.43 -34.32
C ALA A 348 -7.90 -18.72 -33.45
N THR A 349 -6.92 -19.59 -33.70
CA THR A 349 -6.74 -20.90 -33.07
C THR A 349 -5.30 -21.13 -32.65
N THR A 350 -5.06 -22.14 -31.81
CA THR A 350 -3.70 -22.51 -31.39
C THR A 350 -2.83 -22.96 -32.57
N ILE A 351 -1.65 -22.36 -32.69
CA ILE A 351 -0.61 -22.73 -33.66
C ILE A 351 0.52 -23.44 -32.91
N THR A 352 0.98 -24.58 -33.41
CA THR A 352 2.23 -25.19 -32.96
C THR A 352 3.36 -24.76 -33.89
N VAL A 353 4.40 -24.13 -33.35
CA VAL A 353 5.62 -23.80 -34.08
C VAL A 353 6.73 -24.73 -33.63
N THR A 354 7.17 -25.60 -34.54
CA THR A 354 8.31 -26.48 -34.29
C THR A 354 9.53 -25.88 -34.96
N ALA A 355 10.42 -25.33 -34.14
CA ALA A 355 11.79 -25.01 -34.49
C ALA A 355 12.65 -26.26 -34.23
N THR A 356 13.36 -26.78 -35.24
CA THR A 356 14.31 -27.87 -35.03
C THR A 356 15.75 -27.36 -35.15
N ASN A 357 16.66 -27.85 -34.30
CA ASN A 357 18.07 -27.40 -34.18
C ASN A 357 18.23 -26.01 -33.53
N ALA A 358 19.47 -25.62 -33.19
CA ALA A 358 19.79 -24.31 -32.61
C ALA A 358 19.57 -23.19 -33.64
N ILE A 359 18.33 -22.70 -33.72
CA ILE A 359 17.98 -21.64 -34.65
C ILE A 359 18.40 -20.26 -34.13
N GLY A 360 18.58 -19.30 -35.04
CA GLY A 360 18.73 -17.89 -34.70
C GLY A 360 17.40 -17.26 -34.25
N THR A 361 17.19 -16.00 -34.60
CA THR A 361 15.98 -15.26 -34.22
C THR A 361 14.74 -15.77 -34.99
N VAL A 362 13.68 -16.10 -34.26
CA VAL A 362 12.34 -16.32 -34.84
C VAL A 362 11.50 -15.07 -34.62
N ILE A 363 10.85 -14.61 -35.68
CA ILE A 363 9.91 -13.50 -35.61
C ILE A 363 8.52 -14.02 -35.93
N ILE A 364 7.60 -13.93 -34.99
CA ILE A 364 6.18 -14.19 -35.22
C ILE A 364 5.48 -12.84 -35.35
N ASN A 365 4.97 -12.58 -36.55
CA ASN A 365 4.19 -11.41 -36.86
C ASN A 365 2.71 -11.80 -36.94
N THR A 366 1.93 -11.20 -36.06
CA THR A 366 0.47 -11.33 -36.07
C THR A 366 -0.15 -10.30 -36.99
N GLU A 367 -0.94 -10.76 -37.95
CA GLU A 367 -1.82 -9.90 -38.74
C GLU A 367 -3.22 -9.96 -38.12
N GLY A 368 -3.94 -8.83 -38.01
CA GLY A 368 -5.31 -8.80 -37.46
C GLY A 368 -5.42 -8.50 -35.96
N ASP A 369 -6.66 -8.33 -35.49
CA ASP A 369 -6.98 -8.02 -34.09
C ASP A 369 -7.37 -9.28 -33.27
N ASP A 370 -7.40 -10.46 -33.90
CA ASP A 370 -7.82 -11.71 -33.27
C ASP A 370 -6.78 -12.21 -32.26
N ALA A 371 -7.27 -12.80 -31.17
CA ALA A 371 -6.40 -13.39 -30.15
C ALA A 371 -5.69 -14.64 -30.70
N THR A 372 -4.37 -14.59 -30.80
CA THR A 372 -3.54 -15.67 -31.32
C THR A 372 -2.88 -16.43 -30.18
N THR A 373 -2.86 -17.76 -30.23
CA THR A 373 -2.13 -18.60 -29.26
C THR A 373 -1.09 -19.44 -29.98
N VAL A 374 0.17 -19.39 -29.52
CA VAL A 374 1.27 -20.19 -30.08
C VAL A 374 1.89 -21.07 -29.01
N THR A 375 2.22 -22.31 -29.34
CA THR A 375 3.06 -23.17 -28.49
C THR A 375 4.45 -23.29 -29.08
N GLN A 376 5.47 -22.88 -28.32
CA GLN A 376 6.87 -22.96 -28.72
C GLN A 376 7.78 -23.08 -27.48
N ASN A 377 8.54 -24.18 -27.40
CA ASN A 377 9.44 -24.47 -26.27
C ASN A 377 10.92 -24.38 -26.64
N ASP A 378 11.27 -24.71 -27.88
CA ASP A 378 12.64 -24.57 -28.38
C ASP A 378 12.76 -23.17 -28.98
N ILE A 379 13.08 -22.21 -28.10
CA ILE A 379 13.44 -20.85 -28.50
C ILE A 379 14.92 -20.89 -28.87
N GLY A 380 15.27 -20.27 -29.99
CA GLY A 380 16.66 -20.18 -30.46
C GLY A 380 17.42 -19.13 -29.68
N GLU A 381 18.12 -18.25 -30.38
CA GLU A 381 18.74 -17.07 -29.75
C GLU A 381 17.70 -16.08 -29.20
N GLU A 382 16.59 -15.86 -29.92
CA GLU A 382 15.53 -14.91 -29.51
C GLU A 382 14.21 -15.23 -30.23
N LEU A 383 13.09 -15.06 -29.52
CA LEU A 383 11.74 -15.04 -30.10
C LEU A 383 11.16 -13.62 -30.04
N ILE A 384 10.92 -13.01 -31.20
CA ILE A 384 10.32 -11.68 -31.32
C ILE A 384 8.85 -11.81 -31.71
N ILE A 385 7.96 -11.22 -30.92
CA ILE A 385 6.52 -11.15 -31.22
C ILE A 385 6.15 -9.73 -31.63
N ARG A 386 5.57 -9.57 -32.82
CA ARG A 386 5.15 -8.25 -33.35
C ARG A 386 3.77 -8.30 -34.01
N GLY A 387 3.28 -7.14 -34.43
CA GLY A 387 1.96 -6.99 -35.07
C GLY A 387 0.89 -6.46 -34.12
N THR A 388 -0.37 -6.85 -34.34
CA THR A 388 -1.58 -6.35 -33.63
C THR A 388 -2.30 -7.49 -32.87
N GLY A 389 -3.38 -7.20 -32.14
CA GLY A 389 -4.17 -8.22 -31.41
C GLY A 389 -3.48 -8.81 -30.17
N ASP A 390 -4.21 -9.54 -29.32
CA ASP A 390 -3.62 -10.21 -28.15
C ASP A 390 -2.87 -11.50 -28.54
N PHE A 391 -1.74 -11.76 -27.91
CA PHE A 391 -0.91 -12.93 -28.18
C PHE A 391 -0.59 -13.70 -26.90
N THR A 392 -0.89 -15.01 -26.90
CA THR A 392 -0.49 -15.92 -25.82
C THR A 392 0.56 -16.91 -26.33
N LEU A 393 1.76 -16.85 -25.75
CA LEU A 393 2.81 -17.84 -25.97
C LEU A 393 2.74 -18.90 -24.86
N ASN A 394 2.39 -20.13 -25.20
CA ASN A 394 2.60 -21.28 -24.32
C ASN A 394 4.03 -21.76 -24.48
N SER A 395 4.85 -21.57 -23.45
CA SER A 395 6.24 -21.99 -23.43
C SER A 395 6.64 -22.56 -22.08
N THR A 396 7.40 -23.64 -22.09
CA THR A 396 8.08 -24.18 -20.91
C THR A 396 9.59 -23.90 -20.94
N ALA A 397 10.04 -23.03 -21.86
CA ALA A 397 11.44 -22.71 -22.02
C ALA A 397 11.96 -21.87 -20.83
N THR A 398 13.26 -21.97 -20.56
CA THR A 398 13.91 -21.31 -19.42
C THR A 398 15.24 -20.74 -19.88
N ALA A 399 15.61 -19.54 -19.42
CA ALA A 399 16.80 -18.82 -19.85
C ALA A 399 16.80 -18.51 -21.36
N GLU A 400 15.64 -18.09 -21.87
CA GLU A 400 15.44 -17.75 -23.29
C GLU A 400 15.00 -16.29 -23.45
N ALA A 401 15.50 -15.64 -24.50
CA ALA A 401 15.12 -14.28 -24.84
C ALA A 401 13.77 -14.23 -25.58
N ILE A 402 12.81 -13.49 -25.03
CA ILE A 402 11.52 -13.22 -25.67
C ILE A 402 11.30 -11.70 -25.69
N THR A 403 11.11 -11.13 -26.88
CA THR A 403 10.95 -9.69 -27.07
C THR A 403 9.56 -9.34 -27.58
N ASN A 404 8.92 -8.36 -26.94
CA ASN A 404 7.62 -7.83 -27.33
C ASN A 404 7.77 -6.55 -28.19
N GLU A 405 7.59 -6.70 -29.50
CA GLU A 405 7.55 -5.59 -30.48
C GLU A 405 6.12 -5.37 -31.02
N LYS A 406 5.09 -5.73 -30.26
CA LYS A 406 3.69 -5.53 -30.68
C LYS A 406 3.36 -4.04 -30.79
N THR A 407 2.61 -3.70 -31.83
CA THR A 407 2.11 -2.34 -32.10
C THR A 407 0.79 -2.05 -31.38
N SER A 408 0.01 -3.09 -31.08
CA SER A 408 -1.20 -3.06 -30.25
C SER A 408 -1.48 -4.45 -29.65
N GLY A 409 -2.33 -4.50 -28.62
CA GLY A 409 -2.63 -5.73 -27.87
C GLY A 409 -1.57 -6.07 -26.81
N THR A 410 -1.75 -7.21 -26.16
CA THR A 410 -0.89 -7.69 -25.07
C THR A 410 -0.13 -8.96 -25.45
N LEU A 411 1.08 -9.12 -24.91
CA LEU A 411 1.81 -10.38 -24.91
C LEU A 411 1.70 -11.05 -23.53
N THR A 412 1.13 -12.25 -23.49
CA THR A 412 1.13 -13.14 -22.33
C THR A 412 2.03 -14.34 -22.59
N VAL A 413 3.05 -14.53 -21.76
CA VAL A 413 3.89 -15.74 -21.78
C VAL A 413 3.40 -16.68 -20.71
N LYS A 414 2.79 -17.79 -21.11
CA LYS A 414 2.16 -18.77 -20.24
C LYS A 414 3.08 -19.97 -20.07
N SER A 415 3.44 -20.26 -18.83
CA SER A 415 4.24 -21.44 -18.47
C SER A 415 3.49 -22.36 -17.52
N SER A 416 3.69 -23.66 -17.71
CA SER A 416 3.22 -24.72 -16.80
C SER A 416 4.37 -25.36 -16.01
N THR A 417 5.57 -24.78 -16.03
CA THR A 417 6.74 -25.29 -15.29
C THR A 417 6.54 -25.15 -13.78
N THR A 418 6.94 -26.19 -13.03
CA THR A 418 6.74 -26.25 -11.56
C THR A 418 8.03 -25.96 -10.77
N GLY A 419 9.19 -26.37 -11.25
CA GLY A 419 10.51 -26.11 -10.61
C GLY A 419 11.15 -24.80 -11.05
N ALA A 420 12.42 -24.55 -10.66
CA ALA A 420 13.11 -23.29 -10.94
C ALA A 420 13.02 -22.87 -12.42
N THR A 421 12.79 -21.60 -12.68
CA THR A 421 12.64 -21.08 -14.05
C THR A 421 13.30 -19.71 -14.14
N ASP A 422 14.16 -19.54 -15.14
CA ASP A 422 14.71 -18.25 -15.49
C ASP A 422 13.91 -17.64 -16.65
N VAL A 423 13.28 -16.51 -16.39
CA VAL A 423 12.56 -15.68 -17.36
C VAL A 423 13.07 -14.23 -17.32
N SER A 424 14.31 -14.02 -16.90
CA SER A 424 14.92 -12.70 -16.78
C SER A 424 15.09 -11.97 -18.12
N GLU A 425 15.11 -12.72 -19.23
CA GLU A 425 15.18 -12.18 -20.59
C GLU A 425 13.80 -12.13 -21.30
N VAL A 426 12.71 -12.35 -20.56
CA VAL A 426 11.34 -12.33 -21.09
C VAL A 426 10.71 -10.96 -20.93
N GLN A 427 10.48 -10.28 -22.06
CA GLN A 427 9.72 -9.02 -22.12
C GLN A 427 8.28 -9.33 -22.50
N ALA A 428 7.35 -9.30 -21.53
CA ALA A 428 5.93 -9.54 -21.74
C ALA A 428 5.06 -8.60 -20.92
N ASN A 429 3.80 -8.40 -21.32
CA ASN A 429 2.83 -7.67 -20.49
C ASN A 429 2.42 -8.49 -19.26
N SER A 430 2.43 -9.82 -19.38
CA SER A 430 2.18 -10.75 -18.28
C SER A 430 2.95 -12.06 -18.49
N ILE A 431 3.60 -12.54 -17.45
CA ILE A 431 4.18 -13.90 -17.37
C ILE A 431 3.28 -14.73 -16.46
N TRP A 432 2.54 -15.67 -17.02
CA TRP A 432 1.52 -16.43 -16.31
C TRP A 432 1.99 -17.86 -16.00
N PHE A 433 2.27 -18.10 -14.71
CA PHE A 433 2.53 -19.43 -14.17
C PHE A 433 1.21 -20.12 -13.81
N THR A 434 0.92 -21.20 -14.55
CA THR A 434 -0.29 -22.02 -14.37
C THR A 434 -0.04 -23.32 -13.62
N GLY A 435 1.21 -23.77 -13.55
CA GLY A 435 1.64 -24.89 -12.71
C GLY A 435 1.67 -24.52 -11.23
N ILE A 436 1.66 -25.53 -10.36
CA ILE A 436 1.95 -25.37 -8.93
C ILE A 436 3.48 -25.20 -8.81
N ARG A 437 3.93 -24.00 -8.50
CA ARG A 437 5.36 -23.70 -8.33
C ARG A 437 5.85 -24.30 -7.01
N THR A 438 7.09 -24.80 -7.02
CA THR A 438 7.78 -25.35 -5.85
C THR A 438 9.19 -24.75 -5.66
N ASP A 439 9.53 -23.72 -6.45
CA ASP A 439 10.89 -23.18 -6.56
C ASP A 439 10.89 -21.80 -7.24
N ILE A 440 12.02 -21.08 -7.13
CA ILE A 440 12.15 -19.67 -7.49
C ILE A 440 12.00 -19.40 -8.99
N ALA A 441 11.36 -18.28 -9.32
CA ALA A 441 11.34 -17.70 -10.66
C ALA A 441 12.27 -16.49 -10.72
N THR A 442 13.33 -16.58 -11.52
CA THR A 442 14.24 -15.45 -11.78
C THR A 442 13.66 -14.59 -12.90
N VAL A 443 13.46 -13.30 -12.65
CA VAL A 443 12.73 -12.38 -13.53
C VAL A 443 13.51 -11.09 -13.78
N ALA A 444 13.10 -10.29 -14.75
CA ALA A 444 13.60 -8.92 -14.92
C ALA A 444 12.99 -7.97 -13.87
N ASP A 445 13.67 -6.85 -13.61
CA ASP A 445 13.08 -5.74 -12.87
C ASP A 445 11.82 -5.22 -13.59
N GLY A 446 10.76 -4.96 -12.81
CA GLY A 446 9.46 -4.53 -13.30
C GLY A 446 8.60 -5.64 -13.91
N ALA A 447 8.99 -6.92 -13.80
CA ALA A 447 8.22 -8.02 -14.36
C ALA A 447 6.81 -8.12 -13.74
N ASN A 448 5.81 -8.43 -14.59
CA ASN A 448 4.42 -8.62 -14.18
C ASN A 448 4.04 -10.10 -14.26
N LEU A 449 3.98 -10.74 -13.10
CA LEU A 449 3.73 -12.17 -12.94
C LEU A 449 2.27 -12.43 -12.59
N ARG A 450 1.74 -13.55 -13.05
CA ARG A 450 0.42 -14.06 -12.64
C ARG A 450 0.54 -15.49 -12.18
N PHE A 451 -0.04 -15.80 -11.03
CA PHE A 451 -0.04 -17.14 -10.44
C PHE A 451 -1.48 -17.65 -10.31
N SER A 452 -1.74 -18.87 -10.78
CA SER A 452 -3.08 -19.49 -10.72
C SER A 452 -3.07 -20.96 -10.27
N GLY A 453 -1.92 -21.55 -9.95
CA GLY A 453 -1.84 -22.89 -9.38
C GLY A 453 -2.37 -22.89 -7.93
N SER A 454 -3.21 -23.86 -7.56
CA SER A 454 -3.66 -24.01 -6.17
C SER A 454 -2.49 -24.45 -5.29
N ALA A 455 -2.26 -23.79 -4.14
CA ALA A 455 -1.14 -24.06 -3.23
C ALA A 455 0.22 -23.96 -3.93
N THR A 456 0.38 -22.92 -4.76
CA THR A 456 1.64 -22.60 -5.43
C THR A 456 2.53 -21.78 -4.51
N ASP A 457 3.84 -21.98 -4.60
CA ASP A 457 4.79 -21.01 -4.11
C ASP A 457 4.76 -19.76 -4.99
N VAL A 458 4.97 -18.61 -4.38
CA VAL A 458 5.26 -17.34 -5.04
C VAL A 458 6.68 -16.94 -4.62
N ASN A 459 7.65 -17.63 -5.20
CA ASN A 459 9.07 -17.42 -4.92
C ASN A 459 9.69 -16.68 -6.11
N VAL A 460 10.17 -15.46 -5.89
CA VAL A 460 10.64 -14.57 -6.95
C VAL A 460 12.02 -14.00 -6.66
N SER A 461 12.87 -13.95 -7.68
CA SER A 461 14.15 -13.25 -7.65
C SER A 461 14.31 -12.35 -8.86
N VAL A 462 14.87 -11.15 -8.69
CA VAL A 462 15.19 -10.26 -9.80
C VAL A 462 16.64 -10.48 -10.21
N ALA A 463 16.87 -10.64 -11.52
CA ALA A 463 18.21 -10.76 -12.06
C ALA A 463 18.96 -9.43 -11.98
N GLY A 464 20.13 -9.45 -11.34
CA GLY A 464 21.00 -8.29 -11.18
C GLY A 464 21.21 -7.94 -9.72
N SER A 465 21.84 -6.80 -9.47
CA SER A 465 22.03 -6.26 -8.12
C SER A 465 21.72 -4.77 -8.14
N SER A 466 20.45 -4.41 -8.06
CA SER A 466 20.02 -3.03 -7.87
C SER A 466 19.44 -2.86 -6.47
N THR A 467 19.17 -1.60 -6.12
CA THR A 467 18.64 -1.21 -4.80
C THR A 467 17.18 -0.77 -4.87
N THR A 468 16.58 -0.86 -6.05
CA THR A 468 15.22 -0.41 -6.34
C THR A 468 14.40 -1.47 -7.09
N ASP A 469 14.86 -2.72 -7.09
CA ASP A 469 14.28 -3.78 -7.91
C ASP A 469 12.86 -4.10 -7.43
N SER A 470 11.94 -4.23 -8.38
CA SER A 470 10.52 -4.44 -8.11
C SER A 470 9.91 -5.51 -9.00
N VAL A 471 8.92 -6.23 -8.48
CA VAL A 471 8.14 -7.21 -9.24
C VAL A 471 6.67 -7.09 -8.86
N THR A 472 5.77 -7.40 -9.79
CA THR A 472 4.33 -7.52 -9.50
C THR A 472 3.91 -8.98 -9.60
N ALA A 473 3.26 -9.51 -8.56
CA ALA A 473 2.70 -10.84 -8.49
C ALA A 473 1.18 -10.76 -8.34
N THR A 474 0.45 -11.00 -9.42
CA THR A 474 -1.01 -11.15 -9.39
C THR A 474 -1.37 -12.57 -8.99
N VAL A 475 -1.92 -12.74 -7.78
CA VAL A 475 -2.25 -14.05 -7.21
C VAL A 475 -3.75 -14.29 -7.39
N THR A 476 -4.10 -15.26 -8.24
CA THR A 476 -5.49 -15.66 -8.49
C THR A 476 -5.89 -16.97 -7.82
N SER A 477 -4.92 -17.66 -7.18
CA SER A 477 -5.19 -18.79 -6.31
C SER A 477 -5.71 -18.31 -4.96
N SER A 478 -6.54 -19.13 -4.30
CA SER A 478 -7.01 -18.84 -2.93
C SER A 478 -5.98 -19.18 -1.85
N ALA A 479 -4.91 -19.89 -2.23
CA ALA A 479 -3.86 -20.34 -1.31
C ALA A 479 -2.48 -20.21 -1.98
N VAL A 480 -1.52 -19.73 -1.20
CA VAL A 480 -0.08 -19.69 -1.47
C VAL A 480 0.60 -20.43 -0.32
N ASP A 481 1.46 -21.39 -0.63
CA ASP A 481 2.17 -22.19 0.38
C ASP A 481 3.33 -21.35 0.95
N ALA A 482 4.29 -20.98 0.11
CA ALA A 482 5.32 -20.01 0.45
C ALA A 482 5.25 -18.73 -0.39
N LEU A 483 5.38 -17.57 0.24
CA LEU A 483 5.66 -16.28 -0.42
C LEU A 483 7.02 -15.78 0.06
N THR A 484 8.03 -15.94 -0.80
CA THR A 484 9.42 -15.61 -0.47
C THR A 484 10.08 -14.83 -1.60
N THR A 485 11.20 -14.18 -1.30
CA THR A 485 11.96 -13.46 -2.31
C THR A 485 13.46 -13.51 -2.06
N ASP A 486 14.23 -13.43 -3.15
CA ASP A 486 15.68 -13.25 -3.10
C ASP A 486 16.07 -12.10 -4.03
N SER A 487 16.82 -11.13 -3.51
CA SER A 487 17.34 -10.01 -4.31
C SER A 487 16.24 -9.18 -4.99
N VAL A 488 15.12 -8.94 -4.30
CA VAL A 488 14.04 -8.04 -4.75
C VAL A 488 13.71 -7.04 -3.65
N ASN A 489 13.81 -5.74 -3.93
CA ASN A 489 13.54 -4.72 -2.91
C ASN A 489 12.04 -4.54 -2.64
N THR A 490 11.18 -4.72 -3.64
CA THR A 490 9.73 -4.59 -3.50
C THR A 490 8.95 -5.64 -4.29
N VAL A 491 8.15 -6.44 -3.59
CA VAL A 491 7.19 -7.38 -4.20
C VAL A 491 5.79 -6.79 -4.09
N ASN A 492 5.18 -6.41 -5.20
CA ASN A 492 3.79 -5.95 -5.25
C ASN A 492 2.86 -7.15 -5.44
N VAL A 493 2.14 -7.55 -4.41
CA VAL A 493 1.16 -8.63 -4.44
C VAL A 493 -0.22 -8.06 -4.71
N VAL A 494 -0.83 -8.48 -5.82
CA VAL A 494 -2.23 -8.16 -6.13
C VAL A 494 -3.09 -9.36 -5.73
N ALA A 495 -3.85 -9.22 -4.64
CA ALA A 495 -4.78 -10.22 -4.13
C ALA A 495 -6.02 -10.27 -5.04
N ALA A 496 -5.99 -11.16 -6.03
CA ALA A 496 -6.99 -11.30 -7.10
C ALA A 496 -7.64 -12.69 -7.11
N ALA A 497 -7.65 -13.38 -5.96
CA ALA A 497 -8.37 -14.63 -5.77
C ALA A 497 -9.89 -14.44 -6.04
N THR A 498 -10.62 -15.53 -6.27
CA THR A 498 -12.08 -15.43 -6.35
C THR A 498 -12.64 -15.14 -4.97
N ALA A 499 -13.40 -14.06 -4.82
CA ALA A 499 -13.98 -13.66 -3.54
C ALA A 499 -14.90 -14.75 -2.94
N ARG A 500 -14.81 -14.94 -1.63
CA ARG A 500 -15.52 -15.91 -0.78
C ARG A 500 -15.98 -15.19 0.49
N THR A 501 -16.55 -15.94 1.43
CA THR A 501 -16.83 -15.43 2.77
C THR A 501 -15.64 -15.76 3.66
N GLY A 502 -15.05 -14.77 4.32
CA GLY A 502 -13.78 -14.88 5.06
C GLY A 502 -12.57 -14.74 4.12
N ALA A 503 -11.42 -15.28 4.52
CA ALA A 503 -10.17 -15.15 3.76
C ALA A 503 -10.29 -15.59 2.29
N ASP A 504 -9.98 -14.67 1.37
CA ASP A 504 -9.96 -14.92 -0.07
C ASP A 504 -8.61 -15.45 -0.53
N LEU A 505 -7.53 -14.88 0.01
CA LEU A 505 -6.16 -15.29 -0.19
C LEU A 505 -5.54 -15.66 1.17
N THR A 506 -5.17 -16.93 1.32
CA THR A 506 -4.35 -17.39 2.44
C THR A 506 -2.92 -17.63 1.98
N ILE A 507 -1.97 -17.06 2.69
CA ILE A 507 -0.53 -17.29 2.55
C ILE A 507 -0.13 -18.06 3.80
N ALA A 508 0.33 -19.30 3.63
CA ALA A 508 0.70 -20.14 4.77
C ALA A 508 1.98 -19.59 5.39
N ASP A 509 3.05 -19.54 4.60
CA ASP A 509 4.37 -19.11 5.05
C ASP A 509 4.83 -17.90 4.21
N MET A 510 5.22 -16.82 4.89
CA MET A 510 5.78 -15.63 4.26
C MET A 510 7.13 -15.29 4.88
N ASN A 511 8.13 -15.07 4.03
CA ASN A 511 9.42 -14.55 4.45
C ASN A 511 9.74 -13.28 3.70
N THR A 512 9.96 -12.20 4.45
CA THR A 512 10.29 -10.90 3.84
C THR A 512 11.76 -10.77 3.46
N GLU A 513 12.66 -11.55 4.08
CA GLU A 513 14.12 -11.43 3.93
C GLU A 513 14.64 -9.98 4.08
N GLY A 514 13.95 -9.16 4.89
CA GLY A 514 14.26 -7.74 5.09
C GLY A 514 13.74 -6.79 3.99
N PHE A 515 12.99 -7.28 3.01
CA PHE A 515 12.46 -6.51 1.88
C PHE A 515 10.99 -6.11 2.04
N LYS A 516 10.52 -5.21 1.16
CA LYS A 516 9.16 -4.67 1.22
C LYS A 516 8.18 -5.54 0.42
N PHE A 517 7.06 -5.91 1.02
CA PHE A 517 5.92 -6.52 0.35
C PHE A 517 4.74 -5.55 0.37
N VAL A 518 4.14 -5.29 -0.79
CA VAL A 518 2.99 -4.39 -0.93
C VAL A 518 1.76 -5.19 -1.32
N PHE A 519 0.72 -5.20 -0.50
CA PHE A 519 -0.54 -5.88 -0.78
C PHE A 519 -1.58 -4.89 -1.31
N THR A 520 -2.25 -5.27 -2.39
CA THR A 520 -3.31 -4.49 -3.04
C THR A 520 -4.47 -5.38 -3.44
N GLY A 521 -5.64 -4.79 -3.62
CA GLY A 521 -6.85 -5.50 -4.08
C GLY A 521 -8.04 -5.27 -3.16
N THR A 522 -9.16 -5.91 -3.48
CA THR A 522 -10.42 -5.81 -2.73
C THR A 522 -10.69 -7.00 -1.83
N ASN A 523 -9.79 -7.96 -1.82
CA ASN A 523 -9.98 -9.28 -1.24
C ASN A 523 -9.36 -9.36 0.16
N ASP A 524 -9.92 -10.23 0.99
CA ASP A 524 -9.37 -10.51 2.32
C ASP A 524 -8.06 -11.31 2.21
N VAL A 525 -7.04 -10.91 2.98
CA VAL A 525 -5.72 -11.55 2.99
C VAL A 525 -5.41 -12.09 4.38
N THR A 526 -4.99 -13.35 4.46
CA THR A 526 -4.50 -13.97 5.70
C THR A 526 -3.09 -14.46 5.51
N ILE A 527 -2.16 -13.97 6.33
CA ILE A 527 -0.78 -14.43 6.47
C ILE A 527 -0.75 -15.26 7.76
N THR A 528 -0.67 -16.57 7.60
CA THR A 528 -0.76 -17.50 8.74
C THR A 528 0.54 -17.57 9.52
N ASP A 529 1.66 -17.47 8.82
CA ASP A 529 2.99 -17.42 9.41
C ASP A 529 3.88 -16.44 8.66
N LEU A 530 4.23 -15.34 9.34
CA LEU A 530 5.30 -14.43 8.92
C LEU A 530 6.58 -14.84 9.66
N GLU A 531 7.46 -15.53 8.91
CA GLU A 531 8.63 -16.23 9.42
C GLU A 531 9.88 -15.33 9.60
N GLU A 532 10.88 -15.85 10.33
CA GLU A 532 12.20 -15.23 10.48
C GLU A 532 12.98 -15.26 9.17
N GLY A 533 13.79 -14.23 8.90
CA GLY A 533 14.65 -14.20 7.72
C GLY A 533 15.63 -15.39 7.67
N SER A 534 15.69 -16.09 6.54
CA SER A 534 16.47 -17.34 6.37
C SER A 534 17.98 -17.17 6.53
N ASN A 535 18.49 -15.93 6.56
CA ASN A 535 19.91 -15.59 6.60
C ASN A 535 20.44 -15.09 7.97
N GLY A 536 19.66 -15.21 9.05
CA GLY A 536 20.06 -14.66 10.36
C GLY A 536 20.16 -13.14 10.37
N GLY A 537 19.40 -12.47 9.48
CA GLY A 537 19.20 -11.03 9.51
C GLY A 537 18.30 -10.67 10.69
N THR A 538 18.61 -9.54 11.36
CA THR A 538 17.92 -9.07 12.57
C THR A 538 16.78 -8.09 12.26
N THR A 539 16.23 -8.10 11.04
CA THR A 539 15.09 -7.25 10.67
C THR A 539 14.18 -7.98 9.67
N MET A 540 12.90 -8.13 10.03
CA MET A 540 11.85 -8.38 9.05
C MET A 540 11.63 -7.09 8.24
N GLY A 541 11.34 -7.24 6.96
CA GLY A 541 11.05 -6.12 6.09
C GLY A 541 9.70 -5.47 6.39
N THR A 542 9.22 -4.65 5.46
CA THR A 542 7.94 -3.97 5.59
C THR A 542 6.83 -4.78 4.91
N VAL A 543 5.76 -5.07 5.65
CA VAL A 543 4.49 -5.57 5.09
C VAL A 543 3.56 -4.38 4.94
N ASP A 544 3.30 -3.95 3.71
CA ASP A 544 2.51 -2.77 3.39
C ASP A 544 1.20 -3.15 2.70
N ALA A 545 0.14 -3.33 3.49
CA ALA A 545 -1.21 -3.57 3.01
C ALA A 545 -2.07 -2.29 2.97
N SER A 546 -1.46 -1.10 3.02
CA SER A 546 -2.20 0.18 3.08
C SER A 546 -3.14 0.42 1.90
N ALA A 547 -2.89 -0.23 0.76
CA ALA A 547 -3.72 -0.17 -0.44
C ALA A 547 -4.64 -1.40 -0.62
N LEU A 548 -4.71 -2.29 0.36
CA LEU A 548 -5.66 -3.39 0.44
C LEU A 548 -6.98 -2.89 1.05
N VAL A 549 -8.10 -3.25 0.41
CA VAL A 549 -9.44 -2.85 0.89
C VAL A 549 -10.09 -3.92 1.78
N GLY A 550 -9.83 -5.20 1.51
CA GLY A 550 -10.34 -6.31 2.32
C GLY A 550 -9.59 -6.45 3.64
N ASN A 551 -10.10 -7.29 4.53
CA ASN A 551 -9.55 -7.50 5.86
C ASN A 551 -8.15 -8.13 5.79
N LEU A 552 -7.30 -7.81 6.76
CA LEU A 552 -5.95 -8.35 6.86
C LEU A 552 -5.78 -9.12 8.17
N ILE A 553 -5.33 -10.37 8.08
CA ILE A 553 -4.92 -11.15 9.24
C ILE A 553 -3.44 -11.48 9.10
N VAL A 554 -2.62 -11.19 10.11
CA VAL A 554 -1.19 -11.51 10.14
C VAL A 554 -0.83 -12.16 11.46
N THR A 555 -0.23 -13.33 11.41
CA THR A 555 0.39 -13.97 12.57
C THR A 555 1.88 -14.18 12.30
N THR A 556 2.75 -13.79 13.24
CA THR A 556 4.20 -13.96 13.10
C THR A 556 4.68 -15.15 13.91
N SER A 557 5.56 -16.00 13.37
CA SER A 557 6.35 -16.94 14.19
C SER A 557 7.73 -16.38 14.59
N ALA A 558 8.14 -15.27 13.97
CA ALA A 558 9.46 -14.69 14.13
C ALA A 558 9.71 -14.07 15.51
N ALA A 559 10.81 -14.47 16.16
CA ALA A 559 11.20 -13.96 17.47
C ALA A 559 12.47 -13.07 17.37
N ASN A 560 12.36 -11.82 17.82
CA ASN A 560 13.45 -10.84 18.06
C ASN A 560 13.84 -10.09 16.80
N GLU A 561 12.87 -9.86 15.94
CA GLU A 561 13.04 -9.18 14.66
C GLU A 561 12.27 -7.85 14.65
N ASN A 562 12.84 -6.82 14.03
CA ASN A 562 12.10 -5.58 13.82
C ASN A 562 11.02 -5.81 12.75
N LEU A 563 9.78 -5.37 12.99
CA LEU A 563 8.68 -5.48 12.04
C LEU A 563 8.03 -4.11 11.81
N THR A 564 7.74 -3.81 10.54
CA THR A 564 6.87 -2.68 10.17
C THR A 564 5.70 -3.22 9.34
N LEU A 565 4.48 -3.10 9.87
CA LEU A 565 3.25 -3.54 9.23
C LEU A 565 2.31 -2.35 9.04
N LEU A 566 1.92 -2.10 7.79
CA LEU A 566 0.88 -1.14 7.45
C LEU A 566 -0.37 -1.93 7.07
N GLY A 567 -1.46 -1.78 7.83
CA GLY A 567 -2.71 -2.51 7.68
C GLY A 567 -3.57 -2.01 6.52
N SER A 568 -4.57 -2.81 6.19
CA SER A 568 -5.62 -2.55 5.22
C SER A 568 -6.60 -1.47 5.67
N THR A 569 -7.54 -1.08 4.81
CA THR A 569 -8.71 -0.25 5.17
C THR A 569 -9.91 -1.05 5.69
N GLY A 570 -9.82 -2.38 5.70
CA GLY A 570 -10.75 -3.24 6.42
C GLY A 570 -10.20 -3.57 7.81
N ASP A 571 -10.86 -4.47 8.52
CA ASP A 571 -10.42 -4.87 9.86
C ASP A 571 -9.08 -5.60 9.79
N ASN A 572 -8.18 -5.25 10.69
CA ASN A 572 -6.84 -5.83 10.78
C ASN A 572 -6.72 -6.65 12.07
N THR A 573 -6.30 -7.91 11.95
CA THR A 573 -5.93 -8.73 13.10
C THR A 573 -4.45 -9.07 13.02
N VAL A 574 -3.64 -8.51 13.92
CA VAL A 574 -2.19 -8.71 13.96
C VAL A 574 -1.82 -9.43 15.25
N THR A 575 -1.20 -10.60 15.15
CA THR A 575 -0.66 -11.36 16.27
C THR A 575 0.84 -11.47 16.13
N THR A 576 1.58 -10.91 17.08
CA THR A 576 3.05 -10.99 17.11
C THR A 576 3.53 -11.82 18.30
N ILE A 577 4.61 -12.60 18.13
CA ILE A 577 5.22 -13.37 19.22
C ILE A 577 6.37 -12.55 19.81
N GLY A 578 6.32 -12.37 21.12
CA GLY A 578 6.98 -11.25 21.76
C GLY A 578 8.46 -11.36 22.01
N THR A 579 9.19 -10.25 21.78
CA THR A 579 10.65 -10.22 21.77
C THR A 579 11.29 -8.85 22.05
N THR A 580 12.63 -8.82 22.12
CA THR A 580 13.47 -7.66 22.46
C THR A 580 13.56 -6.56 21.38
N SER A 581 12.79 -6.68 20.29
CA SER A 581 12.92 -5.86 19.06
C SER A 581 11.80 -4.82 18.91
N THR A 582 11.85 -4.02 17.84
CA THR A 582 10.86 -2.95 17.57
C THR A 582 9.75 -3.47 16.65
N VAL A 583 8.50 -3.42 17.11
CA VAL A 583 7.31 -3.76 16.32
C VAL A 583 6.50 -2.49 16.10
N SER A 584 6.24 -2.14 14.85
CA SER A 584 5.37 -1.04 14.47
C SER A 584 4.21 -1.56 13.62
N VAL A 585 2.99 -1.36 14.11
CA VAL A 585 1.74 -1.69 13.43
C VAL A 585 0.99 -0.37 13.20
N THR A 586 0.65 -0.07 11.97
CA THR A 586 -0.15 1.10 11.60
C THR A 586 -1.31 0.63 10.76
N THR A 587 -2.51 0.62 11.30
CA THR A 587 -3.73 0.28 10.58
C THR A 587 -4.44 1.57 10.13
N GLN A 588 -5.70 1.47 9.72
CA GLN A 588 -6.44 2.59 9.12
C GLN A 588 -7.81 2.73 9.78
N ALA A 589 -8.89 2.90 9.01
CA ALA A 589 -10.22 2.77 9.58
C ALA A 589 -10.59 1.29 9.63
N GLY A 590 -11.28 0.84 10.68
CA GLY A 590 -11.67 -0.55 10.88
C GLY A 590 -11.60 -0.93 12.36
N ASP A 591 -12.22 -2.05 12.73
CA ASP A 591 -12.16 -2.54 14.11
C ASP A 591 -10.89 -3.41 14.23
N ASP A 592 -9.78 -2.80 14.63
CA ASP A 592 -8.46 -3.45 14.56
C ASP A 592 -8.07 -4.14 15.87
N THR A 593 -7.56 -5.36 15.77
CA THR A 593 -7.04 -6.13 16.91
C THR A 593 -5.54 -6.36 16.78
N VAL A 594 -4.76 -5.92 17.76
CA VAL A 594 -3.32 -6.16 17.85
C VAL A 594 -3.00 -6.91 19.14
N THR A 595 -2.57 -8.17 19.00
CA THR A 595 -2.04 -8.96 20.10
C THR A 595 -0.51 -9.04 19.98
N ALA A 596 0.19 -8.64 21.03
CA ALA A 596 1.63 -8.66 21.07
C ALA A 596 2.14 -9.18 22.42
N SER A 597 3.41 -9.50 22.47
CA SER A 597 4.16 -9.71 23.71
C SER A 597 5.47 -8.91 23.55
N THR A 598 5.99 -8.27 24.59
CA THR A 598 7.20 -7.42 24.44
C THR A 598 7.97 -7.35 25.74
N THR A 599 8.94 -8.24 25.96
CA THR A 599 9.64 -8.27 27.25
C THR A 599 10.55 -7.05 27.48
N THR A 600 11.34 -6.64 26.48
CA THR A 600 12.25 -5.46 26.56
C THR A 600 12.22 -4.53 25.34
N GLY A 601 11.42 -4.87 24.32
CA GLY A 601 11.37 -4.20 23.02
C GLY A 601 10.57 -2.90 23.01
N SER A 602 10.26 -2.40 21.82
CA SER A 602 9.33 -1.27 21.64
C SER A 602 8.16 -1.67 20.76
N LEU A 603 6.93 -1.49 21.23
CA LEU A 603 5.70 -1.68 20.46
C LEU A 603 5.09 -0.32 20.16
N THR A 604 4.79 -0.06 18.90
CA THR A 604 4.00 1.10 18.47
C THR A 604 2.81 0.62 17.65
N VAL A 605 1.61 0.89 18.16
CA VAL A 605 0.35 0.64 17.45
C VAL A 605 -0.29 1.98 17.12
N VAL A 606 -0.62 2.17 15.85
CA VAL A 606 -1.42 3.31 15.37
C VAL A 606 -2.66 2.73 14.73
N ALA A 607 -3.79 2.76 15.44
CA ALA A 607 -4.98 1.99 15.09
C ALA A 607 -5.98 2.72 14.19
N GLY A 608 -5.88 4.06 14.08
CA GLY A 608 -6.86 4.84 13.30
C GLY A 608 -8.27 4.80 13.93
N GLU A 609 -9.32 5.03 13.14
CA GLU A 609 -10.71 5.13 13.64
C GLU A 609 -11.36 3.73 13.70
N GLY A 610 -12.23 3.47 14.68
CA GLY A 610 -12.92 2.18 14.87
C GLY A 610 -12.83 1.69 16.31
N GLU A 611 -13.48 0.56 16.63
CA GLU A 611 -13.33 -0.10 17.94
C GLU A 611 -12.05 -0.94 17.93
N ASN A 612 -10.95 -0.39 18.46
CA ASN A 612 -9.65 -1.04 18.40
C ASN A 612 -9.31 -1.75 19.71
N ASN A 613 -8.72 -2.95 19.60
CA ASN A 613 -8.32 -3.77 20.73
C ASN A 613 -6.83 -4.09 20.70
N VAL A 614 -6.06 -3.60 21.68
CA VAL A 614 -4.63 -3.86 21.81
C VAL A 614 -4.35 -4.65 23.08
N VAL A 615 -3.72 -5.82 22.95
CA VAL A 615 -3.39 -6.70 24.08
C VAL A 615 -1.89 -6.99 24.10
N VAL A 616 -1.23 -6.72 25.22
CA VAL A 616 0.21 -6.93 25.40
C VAL A 616 0.47 -7.94 26.54
N ALA A 617 0.73 -9.20 26.18
CA ALA A 617 0.74 -10.31 27.14
C ALA A 617 1.96 -10.40 28.07
N ASP A 618 3.16 -9.94 27.65
CA ASP A 618 4.38 -10.01 28.48
C ASP A 618 5.21 -8.71 28.39
N PHE A 619 4.70 -7.59 28.92
CA PHE A 619 5.44 -6.32 28.95
C PHE A 619 6.27 -6.20 30.24
N THR A 620 7.60 -6.31 30.20
CA THR A 620 8.44 -6.17 31.42
C THR A 620 9.17 -4.82 31.47
N THR A 621 9.83 -4.45 30.38
CA THR A 621 10.59 -3.19 30.18
C THR A 621 10.45 -2.72 28.74
N GLY A 622 10.76 -1.45 28.44
CA GLY A 622 10.79 -0.94 27.05
C GLY A 622 9.83 0.23 26.82
N THR A 623 9.28 0.35 25.61
CA THR A 623 8.33 1.41 25.24
C THR A 623 7.08 0.82 24.58
N LEU A 624 5.91 1.07 25.16
CA LEU A 624 4.60 0.84 24.54
C LEU A 624 4.01 2.19 24.10
N VAL A 625 3.64 2.29 22.83
CA VAL A 625 2.88 3.41 22.30
C VAL A 625 1.63 2.88 21.62
N VAL A 626 0.46 3.36 22.03
CA VAL A 626 -0.80 3.11 21.34
C VAL A 626 -1.43 4.46 21.01
N ASN A 627 -1.71 4.69 19.72
CA ASN A 627 -2.44 5.86 19.26
C ASN A 627 -3.64 5.42 18.45
N SER A 628 -4.82 5.57 19.02
CA SER A 628 -6.09 5.30 18.38
C SER A 628 -6.82 6.59 18.00
N GLY A 629 -7.75 6.46 17.07
CA GLY A 629 -8.64 7.52 16.55
C GLY A 629 -9.90 7.63 17.41
N ALA A 630 -11.06 7.93 16.81
CA ALA A 630 -12.32 7.83 17.53
C ALA A 630 -12.88 6.39 17.47
N GLY A 631 -13.59 6.00 18.52
CA GLY A 631 -14.16 4.67 18.72
C GLY A 631 -13.93 4.19 20.16
N ASP A 632 -14.64 3.15 20.57
CA ASP A 632 -14.53 2.62 21.93
C ASP A 632 -13.29 1.72 22.00
N ASP A 633 -12.13 2.27 22.33
CA ASP A 633 -10.88 1.52 22.25
C ASP A 633 -10.54 0.78 23.54
N THR A 634 -10.06 -0.46 23.42
CA THR A 634 -9.58 -1.28 24.53
C THR A 634 -8.07 -1.49 24.45
N VAL A 635 -7.35 -1.18 25.52
CA VAL A 635 -5.92 -1.46 25.67
C VAL A 635 -5.65 -2.23 26.96
N ASP A 636 -5.21 -3.48 26.82
CA ASP A 636 -4.54 -4.23 27.87
C ASP A 636 -3.03 -4.10 27.67
N ALA A 637 -2.39 -3.23 28.47
CA ALA A 637 -0.97 -2.93 28.39
C ALA A 637 -0.09 -3.95 29.16
N GLY A 638 -0.67 -5.01 29.72
CA GLY A 638 0.04 -6.04 30.48
C GLY A 638 0.60 -5.52 31.80
N ASP A 639 1.77 -6.07 32.17
CA ASP A 639 2.35 -5.98 33.52
C ASP A 639 3.75 -5.31 33.56
N PRO A 640 3.88 -4.03 33.14
CA PRO A 640 5.18 -3.37 33.06
C PRO A 640 5.86 -3.19 34.40
N SER A 641 6.95 -3.91 34.67
CA SER A 641 7.81 -3.61 35.83
C SER A 641 8.54 -2.25 35.72
N SER A 642 8.90 -1.85 34.49
CA SER A 642 9.50 -0.54 34.20
C SER A 642 9.34 -0.13 32.74
N GLY A 643 9.76 1.10 32.38
CA GLY A 643 9.78 1.56 30.99
C GLY A 643 8.85 2.75 30.72
N THR A 644 8.32 2.83 29.51
CA THR A 644 7.43 3.91 29.06
C THR A 644 6.16 3.32 28.46
N VAL A 645 4.99 3.75 28.94
CA VAL A 645 3.67 3.48 28.36
C VAL A 645 3.07 4.81 27.96
N ASN A 646 2.73 4.99 26.67
CA ASN A 646 2.07 6.19 26.16
C ASN A 646 0.84 5.79 25.34
N LEU A 647 -0.35 6.02 25.89
CA LEU A 647 -1.62 5.70 25.28
C LEU A 647 -2.37 7.00 24.95
N SER A 648 -2.86 7.11 23.73
CA SER A 648 -3.67 8.23 23.23
C SER A 648 -4.84 7.64 22.45
N LEU A 649 -6.04 7.60 23.02
CA LEU A 649 -7.15 6.80 22.48
C LEU A 649 -8.30 7.60 21.84
N GLY A 650 -8.19 8.93 21.75
CA GLY A 650 -9.21 9.74 21.09
C GLY A 650 -10.59 9.68 21.75
N ASP A 651 -11.64 10.06 21.01
CA ASP A 651 -13.02 10.12 21.52
C ASP A 651 -13.68 8.72 21.46
N GLY A 652 -14.48 8.37 22.46
CA GLY A 652 -15.15 7.07 22.62
C GLY A 652 -15.08 6.60 24.07
N ASP A 653 -15.83 5.56 24.42
CA ASP A 653 -15.81 4.98 25.77
C ASP A 653 -14.60 4.02 25.88
N ASN A 654 -13.43 4.55 26.21
CA ASN A 654 -12.19 3.78 26.15
C ASN A 654 -11.94 2.99 27.44
N THR A 655 -11.37 1.79 27.29
CA THR A 655 -10.96 0.94 28.41
C THR A 655 -9.44 0.71 28.39
N VAL A 656 -8.76 1.10 29.47
CA VAL A 656 -7.32 0.84 29.65
C VAL A 656 -7.13 -0.03 30.88
N THR A 657 -6.40 -1.14 30.73
CA THR A 657 -5.99 -2.00 31.83
C THR A 657 -4.47 -2.17 31.83
N MET A 658 -3.87 -1.96 33.00
CA MET A 658 -2.51 -2.36 33.35
C MET A 658 -2.65 -3.23 34.59
N SER A 659 -2.39 -4.53 34.53
CA SER A 659 -2.75 -5.43 35.65
C SER A 659 -1.72 -5.40 36.80
N ASP A 660 -0.47 -5.03 36.52
CA ASP A 660 0.60 -4.81 37.50
C ASP A 660 1.30 -3.44 37.34
N ALA A 661 1.97 -2.98 38.42
CA ALA A 661 2.57 -1.63 38.49
C ALA A 661 3.87 -1.49 37.71
N ILE A 662 4.01 -0.29 37.13
CA ILE A 662 5.32 0.34 36.89
C ILE A 662 5.99 0.69 38.22
N THR A 663 6.97 -0.11 38.63
CA THR A 663 7.84 0.22 39.77
C THR A 663 8.71 1.45 39.46
N THR A 664 9.23 1.56 38.23
CA THR A 664 10.06 2.70 37.76
C THR A 664 9.79 3.02 36.29
N GLY A 665 9.54 4.28 35.92
CA GLY A 665 9.26 4.62 34.51
C GLY A 665 8.23 5.72 34.35
N SER A 666 7.58 5.77 33.19
CA SER A 666 6.50 6.72 32.91
C SER A 666 5.30 6.06 32.25
N VAL A 667 4.11 6.32 32.79
CA VAL A 667 2.81 6.02 32.18
C VAL A 667 2.15 7.34 31.80
N THR A 668 1.72 7.46 30.55
CA THR A 668 0.84 8.53 30.08
C THR A 668 -0.36 7.87 29.43
N VAL A 669 -1.55 8.12 29.95
CA VAL A 669 -2.82 7.75 29.35
C VAL A 669 -3.58 9.04 29.04
N THR A 670 -4.01 9.18 27.80
CA THR A 670 -4.87 10.28 27.37
C THR A 670 -6.01 9.70 26.57
N THR A 671 -7.23 9.86 27.07
CA THR A 671 -8.46 9.59 26.34
C THR A 671 -9.12 10.93 25.97
N GLY A 672 -10.22 10.89 25.24
CA GLY A 672 -10.88 12.02 24.60
C GLY A 672 -12.21 12.36 25.26
N ALA A 673 -13.29 12.49 24.48
CA ALA A 673 -14.63 12.54 25.06
C ALA A 673 -15.25 11.14 25.11
N GLY A 674 -15.90 10.75 26.20
CA GLY A 674 -16.52 9.43 26.41
C GLY A 674 -16.56 9.07 27.90
N GLU A 675 -17.25 8.00 28.28
CA GLU A 675 -17.17 7.44 29.63
C GLU A 675 -15.98 6.48 29.70
N ASP A 676 -14.80 6.98 30.06
CA ASP A 676 -13.56 6.20 30.02
C ASP A 676 -13.33 5.41 31.32
N THR A 677 -12.81 4.18 31.19
CA THR A 677 -12.43 3.32 32.32
C THR A 677 -10.94 3.00 32.28
N ILE A 678 -10.19 3.50 33.26
CA ILE A 678 -8.73 3.30 33.37
C ILE A 678 -8.43 2.54 34.64
N THR A 679 -7.82 1.37 34.52
CA THR A 679 -7.32 0.58 35.67
C THR A 679 -5.81 0.53 35.66
N ILE A 680 -5.21 1.06 36.74
CA ILE A 680 -3.79 0.97 37.04
C ILE A 680 -3.63 0.00 38.20
N GLY A 681 -3.24 -1.23 37.88
CA GLY A 681 -2.85 -2.25 38.83
C GLY A 681 -1.45 -2.05 39.35
N THR A 682 -1.22 -2.45 40.59
CA THR A 682 0.04 -2.23 41.27
C THR A 682 0.48 -3.40 42.13
N HIS A 683 1.79 -3.69 42.05
CA HIS A 683 2.45 -4.67 42.91
C HIS A 683 3.79 -4.08 43.39
N GLY A 684 3.70 -3.24 44.42
CA GLY A 684 4.83 -2.73 45.19
C GLY A 684 5.11 -1.23 45.04
N ASP A 685 5.89 -0.68 45.97
CA ASP A 685 6.16 0.75 46.10
C ASP A 685 6.60 1.42 44.79
N PHE A 686 5.96 2.56 44.45
CA PHE A 686 6.39 3.40 43.34
C PHE A 686 7.76 4.00 43.64
N ALA A 687 8.82 3.44 43.06
CA ALA A 687 10.19 3.87 43.27
C ALA A 687 10.60 5.05 42.35
N GLY A 688 9.74 6.07 42.23
CA GLY A 688 9.97 7.26 41.40
C GLY A 688 9.33 7.25 40.02
N ALA A 689 8.28 6.45 39.82
CA ALA A 689 7.49 6.47 38.58
C ALA A 689 6.77 7.81 38.36
N THR A 690 6.50 8.13 37.10
CA THR A 690 5.64 9.25 36.69
C THR A 690 4.40 8.71 36.01
N VAL A 691 3.22 8.93 36.58
CA VAL A 691 1.93 8.53 36.01
C VAL A 691 1.13 9.78 35.68
N VAL A 692 0.64 9.87 34.44
CA VAL A 692 -0.22 10.94 33.96
C VAL A 692 -1.45 10.29 33.33
N VAL A 693 -2.63 10.58 33.84
CA VAL A 693 -3.91 10.16 33.29
C VAL A 693 -4.73 11.41 32.99
N ASN A 694 -5.21 11.53 31.76
CA ASN A 694 -6.09 12.62 31.33
C ASN A 694 -7.27 12.02 30.58
N THR A 695 -8.47 12.08 31.16
CA THR A 695 -9.62 11.35 30.58
C THR A 695 -10.52 12.21 29.70
N GLY A 696 -10.57 13.52 29.93
CA GLY A 696 -11.18 14.47 29.01
C GLY A 696 -12.59 14.87 29.42
N ALA A 697 -13.63 14.43 28.71
CA ALA A 697 -15.00 14.81 29.02
C ALA A 697 -15.94 13.61 28.98
N GLY A 698 -16.82 13.48 29.98
CA GLY A 698 -17.65 12.31 30.20
C GLY A 698 -17.53 11.86 31.66
N ASP A 699 -18.31 10.88 32.08
CA ASP A 699 -18.28 10.41 33.47
C ASP A 699 -17.21 9.30 33.59
N ASP A 700 -16.00 9.68 33.96
CA ASP A 700 -14.83 8.79 33.89
C ASP A 700 -14.59 8.02 35.19
N THR A 701 -14.09 6.79 35.07
CA THR A 701 -13.69 5.95 36.20
C THR A 701 -12.21 5.59 36.12
N ILE A 702 -11.43 6.10 37.07
CA ILE A 702 -10.02 5.75 37.25
C ILE A 702 -9.90 4.84 38.47
N THR A 703 -9.49 3.60 38.27
CA THR A 703 -9.20 2.63 39.32
C THR A 703 -7.70 2.50 39.56
N TRP A 704 -7.31 2.59 40.82
CA TRP A 704 -5.98 2.32 41.32
C TRP A 704 -6.05 1.11 42.24
N SER A 705 -5.60 -0.04 41.76
CA SER A 705 -5.73 -1.30 42.50
C SER A 705 -4.38 -1.77 43.04
N GLY A 706 -4.32 -2.06 44.33
CA GLY A 706 -3.12 -2.45 45.10
C GLY A 706 -2.79 -1.50 46.26
N ALA A 707 -2.27 -2.04 47.37
CA ALA A 707 -1.85 -1.27 48.55
C ALA A 707 -0.39 -0.81 48.40
N ASP A 708 -0.16 0.39 47.85
CA ASP A 708 1.19 0.88 47.55
C ASP A 708 1.65 2.06 48.37
N ASP A 709 2.96 2.11 48.63
CA ASP A 709 3.64 3.30 49.07
C ASP A 709 4.18 4.11 47.89
N THR A 710 3.80 5.38 47.80
CA THR A 710 4.48 6.33 46.91
C THR A 710 5.85 6.72 47.47
N ALA A 711 6.92 6.71 46.67
CA ALA A 711 8.19 7.32 47.06
C ALA A 711 8.19 8.84 46.86
N SER A 712 9.07 9.55 47.60
CA SER A 712 9.18 11.02 47.53
C SER A 712 9.46 11.62 46.14
N THR A 713 9.99 10.80 45.22
CA THR A 713 10.30 11.18 43.83
C THR A 713 9.17 10.87 42.85
N SER A 714 8.16 10.11 43.26
CA SER A 714 7.04 9.71 42.42
C SER A 714 6.12 10.88 42.10
N LYS A 715 5.55 10.87 40.91
CA LYS A 715 4.66 11.92 40.40
C LYS A 715 3.42 11.30 39.80
N ILE A 716 2.25 11.61 40.37
CA ILE A 716 0.97 11.14 39.85
C ILE A 716 0.15 12.38 39.51
N THR A 717 -0.33 12.46 38.28
CA THR A 717 -1.22 13.52 37.80
C THR A 717 -2.45 12.88 37.19
N ILE A 718 -3.62 13.17 37.75
CA ILE A 718 -4.91 12.70 37.23
C ILE A 718 -5.74 13.94 36.94
N ALA A 719 -6.17 14.07 35.69
CA ALA A 719 -7.10 15.09 35.24
C ALA A 719 -8.29 14.38 34.59
N ALA A 720 -9.43 14.28 35.26
CA ALA A 720 -10.54 13.55 34.68
C ALA A 720 -11.33 14.46 33.71
N GLY A 721 -11.85 15.58 34.20
CA GLY A 721 -12.07 16.75 33.35
C GLY A 721 -13.46 17.34 33.53
N ASP A 722 -14.28 17.32 32.48
CA ASP A 722 -15.69 17.72 32.57
C ASP A 722 -16.57 16.47 32.71
N GLY A 723 -17.23 16.27 33.85
CA GLY A 723 -18.03 15.07 34.11
C GLY A 723 -18.34 14.89 35.58
N ASP A 724 -19.03 13.80 35.94
CA ASP A 724 -19.09 13.30 37.32
C ASP A 724 -18.03 12.18 37.50
N ASP A 725 -16.77 12.58 37.76
CA ASP A 725 -15.64 11.66 37.69
C ASP A 725 -15.34 10.93 39.02
N ILE A 726 -14.92 9.67 38.91
CA ILE A 726 -14.65 8.77 40.05
C ILE A 726 -13.19 8.30 40.04
N LEU A 727 -12.48 8.57 41.14
CA LEU A 727 -11.22 7.91 41.49
C LEU A 727 -11.50 6.79 42.51
N LEU A 728 -11.36 5.55 42.07
CA LEU A 728 -11.46 4.34 42.88
C LEU A 728 -10.08 3.88 43.32
N LEU A 729 -9.90 3.61 44.60
CA LEU A 729 -8.60 3.31 45.20
C LEU A 729 -8.72 2.13 46.15
N ASP A 730 -7.82 1.16 46.10
CA ASP A 730 -7.85 0.05 47.05
C ASP A 730 -7.47 0.48 48.48
N THR A 731 -7.98 -0.25 49.49
CA THR A 731 -7.56 -0.11 50.88
C THR A 731 -6.05 -0.28 51.03
N GLY A 732 -5.44 0.45 51.98
CA GLY A 732 -3.98 0.43 52.17
C GLY A 732 -3.16 1.26 51.17
N THR A 733 -3.76 1.87 50.14
CA THR A 733 -3.07 2.83 49.27
C THR A 733 -2.47 3.99 50.08
N ASP A 734 -1.17 4.27 49.92
CA ASP A 734 -0.41 5.31 50.63
C ASP A 734 0.20 6.38 49.70
N TRP A 735 -0.49 7.51 49.64
CA TRP A 735 -0.13 8.72 48.92
C TRP A 735 0.32 9.84 49.88
N ASP A 736 0.94 9.49 51.01
CA ASP A 736 1.47 10.47 51.96
C ASP A 736 2.83 11.08 51.54
N THR A 737 3.51 10.48 50.56
CA THR A 737 4.70 11.05 49.91
C THR A 737 4.50 11.33 48.41
N GLY A 738 5.59 11.62 47.70
CA GLY A 738 5.55 12.01 46.29
C GLY A 738 4.85 13.34 46.00
N THR A 739 4.52 13.53 44.72
CA THR A 739 3.72 14.66 44.21
C THR A 739 2.47 14.11 43.54
N ILE A 740 1.32 14.28 44.18
CA ILE A 740 0.01 13.93 43.63
C ILE A 740 -0.71 15.21 43.20
N THR A 741 -1.24 15.24 41.99
CA THR A 741 -2.07 16.34 41.47
C THR A 741 -3.36 15.77 40.92
N LEU A 742 -4.49 16.21 41.46
CA LEU A 742 -5.83 15.81 41.01
C LEU A 742 -6.56 17.06 40.51
N SER A 743 -7.28 16.94 39.40
CA SER A 743 -8.15 18.00 38.87
C SER A 743 -9.36 17.41 38.15
N GLY A 744 -10.52 18.05 38.30
CA GLY A 744 -11.77 17.54 37.72
C GLY A 744 -12.15 16.17 38.27
N ILE A 745 -11.85 15.88 39.55
CA ILE A 745 -12.33 14.67 40.21
C ILE A 745 -13.41 15.11 41.18
N GLU A 746 -14.58 14.48 41.10
CA GLU A 746 -15.72 14.79 41.97
C GLU A 746 -15.79 13.81 43.13
N THR A 747 -15.53 12.52 42.87
CA THR A 747 -15.65 11.44 43.86
C THR A 747 -14.34 10.69 44.04
N ILE A 748 -13.94 10.50 45.30
CA ILE A 748 -12.85 9.60 45.69
C ILE A 748 -13.46 8.48 46.53
N ARG A 749 -13.30 7.25 46.09
CA ARG A 749 -13.89 6.06 46.72
C ARG A 749 -12.82 5.04 47.08
N VAL A 750 -12.91 4.50 48.29
CA VAL A 750 -12.14 3.32 48.71
C VAL A 750 -12.83 2.04 48.23
N ALA A 751 -12.06 1.10 47.71
CA ALA A 751 -12.49 -0.24 47.29
C ALA A 751 -11.74 -1.33 48.06
N GLY A 752 -12.42 -2.45 48.33
CA GLY A 752 -11.81 -3.68 48.86
C GLY A 752 -12.44 -4.15 50.16
N SER A 753 -12.85 -5.43 50.22
CA SER A 753 -13.64 -5.99 51.32
C SER A 753 -12.84 -6.57 52.50
N ASP A 754 -11.50 -6.65 52.37
CA ASP A 754 -10.68 -7.59 53.15
C ASP A 754 -9.57 -6.93 54.00
N ASP A 755 -9.28 -5.63 53.85
CA ASP A 755 -8.18 -4.96 54.55
C ASP A 755 -8.64 -3.73 55.35
N ASN A 756 -8.48 -3.82 56.67
CA ASN A 756 -8.86 -2.82 57.68
C ASN A 756 -7.83 -1.68 57.79
N THR A 757 -7.32 -1.18 56.66
CA THR A 757 -6.31 -0.12 56.62
C THR A 757 -6.80 1.07 55.81
N ASN A 758 -6.94 2.21 56.49
CA ASN A 758 -7.27 3.48 55.86
C ASN A 758 -6.29 3.85 54.76
N MET A 759 -6.82 4.43 53.69
CA MET A 759 -6.04 5.13 52.69
C MET A 759 -5.26 6.29 53.30
N ARG A 760 -3.98 6.46 52.95
CA ARG A 760 -3.14 7.55 53.48
C ARG A 760 -2.92 8.63 52.43
N TRP A 761 -3.08 9.88 52.84
CA TRP A 761 -3.02 11.06 51.99
C TRP A 761 -2.12 12.11 52.60
N LYS A 762 -1.34 12.77 51.77
CA LYS A 762 -0.68 14.00 52.19
C LYS A 762 -1.71 15.12 52.37
N ALA A 763 -1.60 15.87 53.47
CA ALA A 763 -2.54 16.95 53.79
C ALA A 763 -2.78 17.96 52.66
N SER A 764 -1.75 18.25 51.86
CA SER A 764 -1.86 19.18 50.71
C SER A 764 -2.79 18.69 49.60
N ASN A 765 -3.17 17.42 49.57
CA ASN A 765 -4.03 16.85 48.54
C ASN A 765 -5.52 16.92 48.87
N LEU A 766 -5.89 17.01 50.14
CA LEU A 766 -7.29 17.05 50.60
C LEU A 766 -7.67 18.38 51.27
N SER A 767 -6.70 19.10 51.87
CA SER A 767 -6.96 20.35 52.58
C SER A 767 -7.56 21.42 51.66
N GLY A 768 -8.77 21.88 51.99
CA GLY A 768 -9.51 22.91 51.26
C GLY A 768 -10.27 22.42 50.03
N GLN A 769 -10.21 21.12 49.71
CA GLN A 769 -10.86 20.50 48.55
C GLN A 769 -12.34 20.18 48.81
N THR A 770 -13.08 19.88 47.75
CA THR A 770 -14.54 19.66 47.78
C THR A 770 -14.96 18.28 47.29
N TYR A 771 -14.05 17.29 47.33
CA TYR A 771 -14.33 15.93 46.89
C TYR A 771 -15.46 15.29 47.69
N THR A 772 -16.27 14.47 47.03
CA THR A 772 -17.13 13.50 47.68
C THR A 772 -16.31 12.30 48.07
N MET A 773 -16.27 11.99 49.36
CA MET A 773 -15.49 10.88 49.90
C MET A 773 -16.41 9.70 50.18
N GLN A 774 -16.10 8.54 49.62
CA GLN A 774 -16.87 7.30 49.75
C GLN A 774 -15.97 6.15 50.23
N ALA A 775 -16.55 5.18 50.92
CA ALA A 775 -15.92 3.90 51.29
C ALA A 775 -16.81 2.73 50.87
N ASP A 776 -16.55 1.49 51.31
CA ASP A 776 -17.35 0.31 50.96
C ASP A 776 -18.60 0.09 51.86
N GLY A 777 -18.77 0.93 52.89
CA GLY A 777 -19.87 0.86 53.85
C GLY A 777 -19.60 -0.03 55.08
N THR A 778 -18.37 -0.54 55.27
CA THR A 778 -17.97 -1.29 56.47
C THR A 778 -17.50 -0.39 57.62
N ALA A 779 -17.41 -0.95 58.84
CA ALA A 779 -17.32 -0.17 60.08
C ALA A 779 -15.95 0.49 60.34
N ASP A 780 -14.89 0.12 59.64
CA ASP A 780 -13.52 0.53 59.95
C ASP A 780 -12.79 1.20 58.77
N GLU A 781 -13.51 1.51 57.68
CA GLU A 781 -12.92 2.14 56.50
C GLU A 781 -13.00 3.67 56.54
N GLY A 782 -11.86 4.30 56.27
CA GLY A 782 -11.74 5.74 56.19
C GLY A 782 -10.45 6.24 55.56
N PHE A 783 -10.17 7.52 55.81
CA PHE A 783 -9.02 8.23 55.25
C PHE A 783 -8.09 8.68 56.37
N THR A 784 -6.79 8.55 56.15
CA THR A 784 -5.74 9.10 56.99
C THR A 784 -5.09 10.27 56.27
N VAL A 785 -5.05 11.44 56.90
CA VAL A 785 -4.46 12.66 56.35
C VAL A 785 -3.21 13.00 57.15
N VAL A 786 -2.05 12.96 56.51
CA VAL A 786 -0.73 13.09 57.13
C VAL A 786 -0.10 14.45 56.78
N ALA A 787 0.38 15.16 57.79
CA ALA A 787 1.13 16.39 57.61
C ALA A 787 2.56 16.13 57.13
N ALA A 788 3.02 16.93 56.16
CA ALA A 788 4.45 17.12 55.94
C ALA A 788 5.04 18.10 56.97
N ALA A 789 6.36 18.12 57.13
CA ALA A 789 7.07 19.00 58.06
C ALA A 789 6.75 20.51 57.91
N THR A 790 6.35 20.94 56.70
CA THR A 790 6.01 22.33 56.36
C THR A 790 4.50 22.64 56.42
N THR A 791 3.69 21.70 56.88
CA THR A 791 2.23 21.88 56.95
C THR A 791 1.88 22.93 57.99
N THR A 792 0.94 23.81 57.66
CA THR A 792 0.44 24.86 58.57
C THR A 792 -1.07 24.82 58.72
N THR A 793 -1.76 24.13 57.82
CA THR A 793 -3.21 24.04 57.79
C THR A 793 -3.64 22.70 57.20
N ILE A 794 -4.58 22.04 57.90
CA ILE A 794 -5.33 20.89 57.43
C ILE A 794 -6.81 21.25 57.58
N ASP A 795 -7.47 21.63 56.49
CA ASP A 795 -8.87 22.03 56.49
C ASP A 795 -9.69 21.01 55.69
N LEU A 796 -10.33 20.07 56.38
CA LEU A 796 -11.16 19.04 55.76
C LEU A 796 -12.65 19.40 55.77
N SER A 797 -13.01 20.61 56.23
CA SER A 797 -14.40 21.03 56.44
C SER A 797 -15.25 21.11 55.16
N LYS A 798 -14.59 21.15 54.00
CA LYS A 798 -15.22 21.25 52.68
C LYS A 798 -15.40 19.91 51.97
N LEU A 799 -14.81 18.83 52.49
CA LEU A 799 -15.03 17.49 51.95
C LEU A 799 -16.50 17.10 52.17
N ASN A 800 -17.10 16.51 51.14
CA ASN A 800 -18.45 15.99 51.22
C ASN A 800 -18.38 14.50 51.59
N ILE A 801 -18.60 14.17 52.86
CA ILE A 801 -18.52 12.78 53.31
C ILE A 801 -19.83 12.05 53.01
N ASP A 802 -19.78 10.98 52.20
CA ASP A 802 -20.92 10.12 51.95
C ASP A 802 -21.22 9.26 53.20
N ARG A 803 -22.51 9.22 53.55
CA ARG A 803 -23.02 8.55 54.76
C ARG A 803 -24.18 7.61 54.44
N THR A 804 -24.35 7.27 53.16
CA THR A 804 -25.28 6.23 52.73
C THR A 804 -24.76 4.87 53.16
N ILE A 805 -25.65 3.90 53.41
CA ILE A 805 -25.27 2.58 53.94
C ILE A 805 -24.28 1.87 53.00
N ASP A 806 -24.38 2.11 51.70
CA ASP A 806 -23.59 1.43 50.68
C ASP A 806 -22.18 2.05 50.51
N TYR A 807 -21.95 3.27 51.02
CA TYR A 807 -20.70 4.01 50.81
C TYR A 807 -20.17 4.76 52.05
N ALA A 808 -20.63 4.40 53.25
CA ALA A 808 -20.38 5.18 54.47
C ALA A 808 -18.90 5.20 54.86
N VAL A 809 -18.35 6.40 55.02
CA VAL A 809 -17.06 6.63 55.68
C VAL A 809 -17.28 6.65 57.20
N SER A 810 -16.64 5.75 57.94
CA SER A 810 -16.91 5.59 59.38
C SER A 810 -16.13 6.60 60.26
N GLY A 811 -14.97 7.05 59.79
CA GLY A 811 -14.19 8.11 60.43
C GLY A 811 -12.98 8.55 59.61
N THR A 812 -12.32 9.62 60.03
CA THR A 812 -11.04 10.05 59.44
C THR A 812 -9.94 10.15 60.49
N ALA A 813 -8.71 9.82 60.13
CA ALA A 813 -7.54 10.03 60.96
C ALA A 813 -6.77 11.25 60.44
N ILE A 814 -6.38 12.16 61.32
CA ILE A 814 -5.61 13.35 60.99
C ILE A 814 -4.33 13.31 61.83
N ASP A 815 -3.18 13.20 61.17
CA ASP A 815 -1.88 13.15 61.83
C ASP A 815 -1.03 14.38 61.46
N ALA A 816 -0.98 15.34 62.38
CA ALA A 816 -0.15 16.53 62.30
C ALA A 816 1.21 16.40 63.03
N SER A 817 1.51 15.23 63.61
CA SER A 817 2.68 15.04 64.50
C SER A 817 4.03 15.30 63.84
N ALA A 818 4.12 15.12 62.51
CA ALA A 818 5.33 15.36 61.73
C ALA A 818 5.58 16.84 61.41
N ALA A 819 4.62 17.75 61.67
CA ALA A 819 4.78 19.17 61.42
C ALA A 819 5.85 19.80 62.33
N SER A 820 6.67 20.70 61.77
CA SER A 820 7.77 21.37 62.50
C SER A 820 7.36 22.72 63.11
N GLN A 821 6.05 22.96 63.21
CA GLN A 821 5.39 24.19 63.64
C GLN A 821 3.93 23.90 63.98
N GLY A 822 3.26 24.84 64.65
CA GLY A 822 1.84 24.71 64.97
C GLY A 822 0.95 24.66 63.72
N VAL A 823 -0.08 23.82 63.77
CA VAL A 823 -0.98 23.51 62.65
C VAL A 823 -2.41 23.94 63.00
N ALA A 824 -3.07 24.59 62.05
CA ALA A 824 -4.51 24.81 62.10
C ALA A 824 -5.24 23.60 61.50
N VAL A 825 -5.87 22.79 62.34
CA VAL A 825 -6.63 21.60 61.93
C VAL A 825 -8.13 21.91 62.02
N THR A 826 -8.88 21.51 60.99
CA THR A 826 -10.34 21.49 61.01
C THR A 826 -10.78 20.14 60.45
N GLY A 827 -11.44 19.34 61.29
CA GLY A 827 -11.92 18.02 60.92
C GLY A 827 -13.15 18.04 60.01
N THR A 828 -13.78 16.88 59.90
CA THR A 828 -14.88 16.56 59.00
C THR A 828 -16.22 16.56 59.74
N VAL A 829 -17.24 15.96 59.10
CA VAL A 829 -18.58 15.78 59.67
C VAL A 829 -18.79 14.37 60.23
N VAL A 830 -17.84 13.45 60.04
CA VAL A 830 -17.79 12.12 60.66
C VAL A 830 -16.79 12.14 61.83
N ALA A 831 -16.69 11.05 62.59
CA ALA A 831 -15.77 10.98 63.72
C ALA A 831 -14.32 11.12 63.25
N ASP A 832 -13.57 12.04 63.86
CA ASP A 832 -12.17 12.25 63.53
C ASP A 832 -11.24 11.84 64.67
N THR A 833 -10.15 11.14 64.36
CA THR A 833 -9.03 10.93 65.29
C THR A 833 -7.91 11.89 64.94
N VAL A 834 -7.74 12.93 65.75
CA VAL A 834 -6.79 14.02 65.51
C VAL A 834 -5.58 13.87 66.42
N THR A 835 -4.38 13.83 65.82
CA THR A 835 -3.10 13.98 66.50
C THR A 835 -2.47 15.30 66.07
N GLY A 836 -2.24 16.20 67.02
CA GLY A 836 -1.57 17.47 66.78
C GLY A 836 -0.04 17.34 66.68
N SER A 837 0.61 18.47 66.47
CA SER A 837 2.05 18.64 66.40
C SER A 837 2.69 18.76 67.80
N ALA A 838 4.00 19.00 67.85
CA ALA A 838 4.72 19.29 69.10
C ALA A 838 4.72 20.80 69.44
N PHE A 839 3.89 21.60 68.77
CA PHE A 839 3.82 23.05 68.88
C PHE A 839 2.38 23.50 69.07
N ALA A 840 2.19 24.76 69.47
CA ALA A 840 0.87 25.34 69.70
C ALA A 840 -0.05 25.27 68.46
N ASP A 841 -0.99 24.34 68.49
CA ASP A 841 -1.95 24.04 67.44
C ASP A 841 -3.28 24.76 67.64
N THR A 842 -4.07 24.85 66.58
CA THR A 842 -5.47 25.27 66.63
C THR A 842 -6.31 24.19 65.99
N ILE A 843 -7.08 23.45 66.78
CA ILE A 843 -7.84 22.29 66.35
C ILE A 843 -9.33 22.60 66.48
N VAL A 844 -10.06 22.44 65.39
CA VAL A 844 -11.52 22.41 65.36
C VAL A 844 -11.92 20.97 65.08
N GLY A 845 -12.57 20.31 66.04
CA GLY A 845 -12.88 18.88 65.98
C GLY A 845 -13.70 18.53 64.74
N GLY A 846 -14.83 19.22 64.56
CA GLY A 846 -15.73 18.93 63.46
C GLY A 846 -17.16 18.83 63.98
N ARG A 847 -17.93 17.91 63.40
CA ARG A 847 -19.29 17.55 63.88
C ARG A 847 -19.41 16.06 64.23
N GLY A 848 -18.27 15.39 64.29
CA GLY A 848 -18.14 13.97 64.58
C GLY A 848 -17.97 13.71 66.06
N ALA A 849 -17.98 12.44 66.46
CA ALA A 849 -17.53 12.07 67.80
C ALA A 849 -16.00 11.97 67.77
N ASP A 850 -15.34 13.08 68.09
CA ASP A 850 -13.93 13.26 67.76
C ASP A 850 -13.01 12.82 68.91
N VAL A 851 -11.87 12.23 68.59
CA VAL A 851 -10.81 11.90 69.54
C VAL A 851 -9.61 12.80 69.24
N ILE A 852 -9.31 13.74 70.14
CA ILE A 852 -8.30 14.77 69.88
C ILE A 852 -7.15 14.65 70.89
N THR A 853 -5.95 14.37 70.39
CA THR A 853 -4.69 14.48 71.13
C THR A 853 -3.90 15.64 70.54
N ALA A 854 -3.95 16.82 71.16
CA ALA A 854 -3.35 18.03 70.58
C ALA A 854 -1.81 18.02 70.58
N GLY A 855 -1.19 17.16 71.38
CA GLY A 855 0.25 16.95 71.37
C GLY A 855 0.93 17.71 72.49
N ALA A 856 2.00 18.42 72.16
CA ALA A 856 2.71 19.29 73.09
C ALA A 856 2.56 20.72 72.61
N GLY A 857 2.60 21.69 73.51
CA GLY A 857 2.36 23.08 73.13
C GLY A 857 1.20 23.63 73.95
N ASN A 858 0.84 24.88 73.73
CA ASN A 858 -0.38 25.39 74.36
C ASN A 858 -1.42 25.46 73.28
N ASP A 859 -2.26 24.44 73.20
CA ASP A 859 -3.13 24.23 72.05
C ASP A 859 -4.49 24.88 72.26
N SER A 860 -5.16 25.23 71.16
CA SER A 860 -6.52 25.74 71.17
C SER A 860 -7.43 24.71 70.51
N ILE A 861 -8.28 24.06 71.31
CA ILE A 861 -9.19 23.00 70.86
C ILE A 861 -10.63 23.53 70.93
N ASP A 862 -11.34 23.48 69.82
CA ASP A 862 -12.75 23.86 69.70
C ASP A 862 -13.57 22.66 69.20
N VAL A 863 -14.41 22.12 70.08
CA VAL A 863 -15.37 21.04 69.78
C VAL A 863 -16.81 21.57 69.77
N THR A 864 -16.99 22.87 69.48
CA THR A 864 -18.32 23.47 69.47
C THR A 864 -19.15 22.94 68.29
N GLU A 865 -20.22 22.22 68.61
CA GLU A 865 -21.20 21.81 67.62
C GLU A 865 -22.47 22.67 67.65
N THR A 866 -23.04 22.94 66.47
CA THR A 866 -24.24 23.76 66.35
C THR A 866 -25.55 22.96 66.44
N THR A 867 -25.46 21.63 66.59
CA THR A 867 -26.61 20.71 66.64
C THR A 867 -27.11 20.46 68.07
N ALA A 868 -28.42 20.23 68.23
CA ALA A 868 -29.05 20.03 69.54
C ALA A 868 -28.67 18.70 70.21
N THR A 869 -28.26 17.72 69.42
CA THR A 869 -27.62 16.47 69.85
C THR A 869 -26.16 16.59 69.44
N GLN A 870 -25.31 17.00 70.38
CA GLN A 870 -23.89 17.04 70.09
C GLN A 870 -23.34 15.60 70.08
N ALA A 871 -22.39 15.31 69.19
CA ALA A 871 -21.61 14.10 69.28
C ALA A 871 -20.77 14.11 70.58
N ALA A 872 -20.27 12.95 71.00
CA ALA A 872 -19.49 12.83 72.22
C ALA A 872 -18.01 12.88 71.88
N ASP A 873 -17.35 13.96 72.24
CA ASP A 873 -15.93 14.17 71.96
C ASP A 873 -15.04 13.65 73.09
N SER A 874 -13.83 13.22 72.77
CA SER A 874 -12.80 12.78 73.70
C SER A 874 -11.53 13.60 73.52
N ILE A 875 -11.26 14.51 74.46
CA ILE A 875 -10.01 15.26 74.50
C ILE A 875 -8.99 14.49 75.32
N VAL A 876 -7.89 14.10 74.70
CA VAL A 876 -6.82 13.31 75.32
C VAL A 876 -5.69 14.24 75.75
N PHE A 877 -5.53 14.38 77.06
CA PHE A 877 -4.38 15.00 77.68
C PHE A 877 -3.24 13.99 77.75
N ASN A 878 -2.11 14.34 77.14
CA ASN A 878 -0.85 13.61 77.28
C ASN A 878 -0.36 13.64 78.74
N ALA A 879 0.68 12.84 79.02
CA ALA A 879 1.35 12.91 80.32
C ALA A 879 1.72 14.38 80.64
N ASN A 880 1.52 14.81 81.88
CA ASN A 880 1.66 16.21 82.28
C ASN A 880 3.03 16.84 81.90
N ALA A 881 4.10 16.04 81.83
CA ALA A 881 5.42 16.52 81.39
C ALA A 881 5.51 16.92 79.90
N THR A 882 4.54 16.50 79.08
CA THR A 882 4.53 16.62 77.62
C THR A 882 3.26 17.25 77.03
N ASN A 883 2.18 17.43 77.80
CA ASN A 883 0.91 17.97 77.30
C ASN A 883 0.96 19.46 76.92
N GLY A 884 1.60 20.29 77.74
CA GLY A 884 1.43 21.75 77.67
C GLY A 884 0.05 22.21 78.17
N ILE A 885 -0.28 23.50 78.01
CA ILE A 885 -1.47 24.14 78.62
C ILE A 885 -2.52 24.40 77.55
N ASP A 886 -3.48 23.50 77.43
CA ASP A 886 -4.46 23.54 76.34
C ASP A 886 -5.71 24.34 76.73
N THR A 887 -6.29 25.05 75.78
CA THR A 887 -7.57 25.75 75.94
C THR A 887 -8.64 25.00 75.16
N ILE A 888 -9.67 24.51 75.86
CA ILE A 888 -10.75 23.72 75.28
C ILE A 888 -12.04 24.53 75.32
N THR A 889 -12.72 24.67 74.18
CA THR A 889 -14.03 25.32 74.03
C THR A 889 -15.04 24.34 73.46
N GLY A 890 -16.32 24.48 73.82
CA GLY A 890 -17.41 23.69 73.24
C GLY A 890 -17.83 22.46 74.05
N LEU A 891 -17.04 22.05 75.06
CA LEU A 891 -17.33 20.87 75.87
C LEU A 891 -18.74 20.85 76.48
N LYS A 892 -19.38 19.70 76.33
CA LYS A 892 -20.71 19.37 76.79
C LYS A 892 -20.69 18.38 77.93
N VAL A 893 -20.95 18.92 79.11
CA VAL A 893 -21.23 18.11 80.31
C VAL A 893 -22.32 17.07 80.02
N GLY A 894 -22.05 15.82 80.39
CA GLY A 894 -22.91 14.66 80.23
C GLY A 894 -22.71 13.91 78.91
N SER A 895 -21.82 14.37 78.03
CA SER A 895 -21.54 13.76 76.71
C SER A 895 -20.04 13.61 76.49
N ASP A 896 -19.30 14.72 76.55
CA ASP A 896 -17.89 14.75 76.18
C ASP A 896 -17.01 14.31 77.34
N THR A 897 -15.85 13.76 77.00
CA THR A 897 -14.89 13.21 77.95
C THR A 897 -13.52 13.87 77.81
N MET A 898 -12.83 14.01 78.93
CA MET A 898 -11.43 14.37 79.02
C MET A 898 -10.68 13.14 79.52
N THR A 899 -9.80 12.63 78.67
CA THR A 899 -8.98 11.47 78.96
C THR A 899 -7.61 11.94 79.42
N PHE A 900 -7.14 11.48 80.58
CA PHE A 900 -5.81 11.83 81.11
C PHE A 900 -4.90 10.61 81.09
N ALA A 901 -3.88 10.63 80.23
CA ALA A 901 -2.92 9.54 80.12
C ALA A 901 -2.01 9.51 81.36
N ALA A 902 -1.90 8.34 82.01
CA ALA A 902 -1.03 8.09 83.16
C ALA A 902 -1.41 8.84 84.46
N ALA A 903 -2.71 9.11 84.66
CA ALA A 903 -3.25 9.70 85.90
C ALA A 903 -3.95 8.67 86.81
N ASP A 904 -4.11 7.40 86.39
CA ASP A 904 -4.70 6.34 87.23
C ASP A 904 -3.72 5.89 88.31
N THR A 905 -4.04 6.19 89.58
CA THR A 905 -3.29 5.74 90.75
C THR A 905 -3.92 4.52 91.45
N SER A 906 -4.99 3.96 90.88
CA SER A 906 -5.76 2.84 91.44
C SER A 906 -5.29 1.47 90.90
N THR A 907 -5.41 0.41 91.70
CA THR A 907 -5.00 -0.96 91.29
C THR A 907 -6.13 -1.74 90.60
N GLY A 908 -7.04 -1.08 89.87
CA GLY A 908 -8.26 -1.67 89.28
C GLY A 908 -8.43 -1.37 87.80
N VAL A 909 -9.39 -2.03 87.14
CA VAL A 909 -9.70 -1.83 85.71
C VAL A 909 -10.28 -0.44 85.48
N ALA A 910 -9.79 0.27 84.45
CA ALA A 910 -10.27 1.57 83.99
C ALA A 910 -11.81 1.70 84.01
N GLY A 911 -12.31 2.77 84.63
CA GLY A 911 -13.73 3.11 84.76
C GLY A 911 -13.92 4.62 84.90
N ALA A 912 -15.18 5.09 84.99
CA ALA A 912 -15.48 6.51 85.19
C ALA A 912 -14.81 7.04 86.48
N ALA A 913 -14.13 8.18 86.39
CA ALA A 913 -13.43 8.78 87.52
C ALA A 913 -14.43 9.13 88.64
N THR A 914 -14.00 9.06 89.89
CA THR A 914 -14.80 9.55 91.01
C THR A 914 -14.53 11.04 91.23
N LEU A 915 -15.59 11.85 91.24
CA LEU A 915 -15.50 13.30 91.39
C LEU A 915 -16.10 13.76 92.72
N VAL A 916 -15.39 14.63 93.43
CA VAL A 916 -15.85 15.28 94.65
C VAL A 916 -15.82 16.80 94.50
N ALA A 917 -16.98 17.44 94.72
CA ALA A 917 -17.09 18.89 94.73
C ALA A 917 -16.84 19.44 96.15
N VAL A 918 -15.84 20.29 96.28
CA VAL A 918 -15.41 20.89 97.56
C VAL A 918 -15.63 22.39 97.53
N ASN A 919 -16.28 22.93 98.56
CA ASN A 919 -16.47 24.37 98.77
C ASN A 919 -15.72 24.80 100.04
N ALA A 920 -14.40 24.99 99.91
CA ALA A 920 -13.55 25.44 100.99
C ALA A 920 -13.70 26.95 101.22
N ALA A 921 -13.66 27.40 102.48
CA ALA A 921 -13.64 28.82 102.77
C ALA A 921 -12.28 29.45 102.43
N LEU A 922 -12.29 30.68 101.91
CA LEU A 922 -11.06 31.46 101.73
C LEU A 922 -10.34 31.66 103.07
N VAL A 923 -9.02 31.56 103.06
CA VAL A 923 -8.20 31.72 104.27
C VAL A 923 -7.60 33.12 104.35
N ALA A 924 -7.29 33.61 105.55
CA ALA A 924 -6.45 34.80 105.68
C ALA A 924 -5.01 34.40 105.34
N GLY A 925 -4.41 35.06 104.34
CA GLY A 925 -3.12 34.69 103.73
C GLY A 925 -2.01 34.25 104.69
N ALA A 926 -1.07 33.45 104.17
CA ALA A 926 -0.10 32.67 104.94
C ALA A 926 -0.70 31.56 105.83
N SER A 927 -1.89 31.07 105.46
CA SER A 927 -2.54 29.89 106.07
C SER A 927 -2.79 28.81 105.01
N ALA A 928 -2.92 27.55 105.45
CA ALA A 928 -3.29 26.43 104.59
C ALA A 928 -4.80 26.39 104.35
N VAL A 929 -5.23 26.09 103.12
CA VAL A 929 -6.63 25.80 102.79
C VAL A 929 -6.86 24.33 103.06
N ASP A 930 -7.66 24.00 104.07
CA ASP A 930 -7.88 22.61 104.47
C ASP A 930 -9.09 22.00 103.76
N ILE A 931 -8.85 20.98 102.94
CA ILE A 931 -9.88 20.19 102.27
C ILE A 931 -9.85 18.71 102.70
N SER A 932 -9.00 18.34 103.66
CA SER A 932 -8.73 16.95 104.01
C SER A 932 -9.98 16.20 104.51
N GLY A 933 -10.93 16.91 105.12
CA GLY A 933 -12.19 16.32 105.57
C GLY A 933 -13.26 16.17 104.49
N SER A 934 -13.00 16.64 103.26
CA SER A 934 -13.95 16.69 102.15
C SER A 934 -13.56 15.82 100.95
N ILE A 935 -12.40 15.15 101.01
CA ILE A 935 -11.89 14.27 99.95
C ILE A 935 -11.52 12.90 100.54
N ALA A 936 -11.58 11.85 99.73
CA ALA A 936 -11.22 10.47 100.08
C ALA A 936 -10.07 9.95 99.21
N LEU A 937 -9.44 8.84 99.62
CA LEU A 937 -8.37 8.15 98.86
C LEU A 937 -8.82 7.62 97.50
N THR A 938 -10.12 7.45 97.30
CA THR A 938 -10.68 6.98 96.04
C THR A 938 -10.98 8.11 95.08
N ASP A 939 -11.01 9.37 95.54
CA ASP A 939 -11.45 10.51 94.72
C ASP A 939 -10.37 10.87 93.71
N ASP A 940 -10.70 10.71 92.44
CA ASP A 940 -9.76 10.94 91.34
C ASP A 940 -9.77 12.39 90.86
N VAL A 941 -10.92 13.07 91.01
CA VAL A 941 -11.12 14.46 90.59
C VAL A 941 -11.67 15.27 91.76
N VAL A 942 -10.98 16.34 92.13
CA VAL A 942 -11.39 17.31 93.15
C VAL A 942 -11.80 18.61 92.46
N GLU A 943 -13.09 18.95 92.54
CA GLU A 943 -13.64 20.17 91.97
C GLU A 943 -13.81 21.24 93.05
N LEU A 944 -12.99 22.30 93.03
CA LEU A 944 -13.11 23.45 93.91
C LEU A 944 -14.19 24.41 93.41
N THR A 945 -15.39 24.32 94.00
CA THR A 945 -16.53 25.21 93.72
C THR A 945 -16.48 26.52 94.53
N THR A 946 -15.40 26.74 95.30
CA THR A 946 -15.15 27.96 96.05
C THR A 946 -15.15 29.18 95.14
N THR A 947 -15.89 30.23 95.50
CA THR A 947 -15.77 31.54 94.85
C THR A 947 -14.40 32.15 95.18
N LEU A 948 -13.50 32.14 94.22
CA LEU A 948 -12.13 32.65 94.37
C LEU A 948 -12.10 34.18 94.53
N SER A 949 -11.08 34.67 95.24
CA SER A 949 -10.83 36.10 95.40
C SER A 949 -10.21 36.71 94.12
N GLY A 950 -10.21 38.05 94.04
CA GLY A 950 -9.50 38.77 92.99
C GLY A 950 -8.00 38.97 93.26
N PHE A 951 -7.41 38.29 94.26
CA PHE A 951 -5.99 38.44 94.61
C PHE A 951 -5.07 37.53 93.78
N GLY A 952 -5.61 36.48 93.16
CA GLY A 952 -4.92 35.67 92.15
C GLY A 952 -5.64 35.80 90.80
N ASP A 953 -4.89 35.64 89.72
CA ASP A 953 -5.39 35.66 88.35
C ASP A 953 -5.03 34.36 87.63
N LEU A 954 -5.98 33.44 87.59
CA LEU A 954 -5.77 32.10 87.03
C LEU A 954 -5.49 32.16 85.52
N SER A 955 -5.83 33.25 84.81
CA SER A 955 -5.47 33.40 83.38
C SER A 955 -3.96 33.51 83.14
N GLN A 956 -3.19 33.79 84.19
CA GLN A 956 -1.73 33.81 84.17
C GLN A 956 -1.11 32.59 84.87
N ALA A 957 -1.92 31.60 85.24
CA ALA A 957 -1.44 30.41 85.94
C ALA A 957 -0.62 29.51 85.01
N THR A 958 0.55 29.09 85.49
CA THR A 958 1.30 27.93 84.96
C THR A 958 1.38 26.81 86.01
N ASP A 959 1.19 27.15 87.28
CA ASP A 959 1.20 26.25 88.43
C ASP A 959 0.20 26.75 89.51
N GLY A 960 0.22 26.16 90.70
CA GLY A 960 -0.69 26.51 91.80
C GLY A 960 -0.48 27.91 92.40
N THR A 961 0.50 28.71 91.96
CA THR A 961 0.80 30.02 92.55
C THR A 961 -0.39 30.98 92.51
N GLU A 962 -1.04 31.09 91.35
CA GLU A 962 -2.21 31.97 91.18
C GLU A 962 -3.45 31.40 91.89
N LEU A 963 -3.60 30.07 91.90
CA LEU A 963 -4.67 29.40 92.64
C LEU A 963 -4.56 29.67 94.16
N LEU A 964 -3.37 29.55 94.75
CA LEU A 964 -3.16 29.83 96.18
C LEU A 964 -3.35 31.31 96.53
N LYS A 965 -3.03 32.24 95.61
CA LYS A 965 -3.40 33.66 95.78
C LYS A 965 -4.91 33.83 95.77
N ALA A 966 -5.59 33.18 94.84
CA ALA A 966 -7.04 33.28 94.66
C ALA A 966 -7.83 32.61 95.79
N LEU A 967 -7.25 31.61 96.47
CA LEU A 967 -7.81 30.99 97.68
C LEU A 967 -7.57 31.80 98.97
N SER A 968 -6.84 32.91 98.88
CA SER A 968 -6.65 33.85 99.99
C SER A 968 -7.71 34.96 99.97
N SER A 969 -8.16 35.35 101.15
CA SER A 969 -9.00 36.54 101.39
C SER A 969 -8.17 37.83 101.54
N THR A 970 -6.84 37.74 101.44
CA THR A 970 -5.92 38.89 101.51
C THR A 970 -4.91 38.86 100.37
N SER A 971 -4.11 39.92 100.19
CA SER A 971 -3.07 40.00 99.17
C SER A 971 -1.88 39.05 99.37
N THR A 972 -1.83 38.32 100.49
CA THR A 972 -0.81 37.30 100.76
C THR A 972 -1.37 35.94 100.37
N SER A 973 -0.66 35.15 99.56
CA SER A 973 -1.13 33.82 99.14
C SER A 973 -1.40 32.87 100.30
N ALA A 974 -2.31 31.91 100.12
CA ALA A 974 -2.33 30.70 100.92
C ALA A 974 -0.99 29.95 100.81
N THR A 975 -0.60 29.20 101.84
CA THR A 975 0.70 28.49 101.83
C THR A 975 0.65 27.18 101.05
N GLN A 976 -0.50 26.51 101.08
CA GLN A 976 -0.73 25.16 100.53
C GLN A 976 -2.23 24.84 100.54
N ILE A 977 -2.62 23.77 99.86
CA ILE A 977 -3.88 23.04 100.08
C ILE A 977 -3.55 21.81 100.94
N THR A 978 -4.22 21.64 102.07
CA THR A 978 -4.06 20.43 102.91
C THR A 978 -5.03 19.36 102.45
N THR A 979 -4.51 18.20 102.06
CA THR A 979 -5.25 17.02 101.58
C THR A 979 -5.30 15.93 102.65
N ASP A 980 -6.18 14.93 102.49
CA ASP A 980 -6.29 13.78 103.43
C ASP A 980 -5.13 12.79 103.28
N ASN A 981 -4.48 12.77 102.12
CA ASN A 981 -3.51 11.75 101.74
C ASN A 981 -2.50 12.26 100.69
N THR A 982 -1.68 11.34 100.17
CA THR A 982 -0.61 11.58 99.19
C THR A 982 -0.94 11.01 97.81
N ALA A 983 -2.22 10.88 97.46
CA ALA A 983 -2.63 10.42 96.13
C ALA A 983 -2.52 11.56 95.11
N GLU A 984 -2.19 11.22 93.87
CA GLU A 984 -2.25 12.15 92.75
C GLU A 984 -3.71 12.22 92.26
N PHE A 985 -4.18 13.42 91.91
CA PHE A 985 -5.56 13.64 91.47
C PHE A 985 -5.65 14.83 90.52
N ILE A 986 -6.76 14.93 89.80
CA ILE A 986 -7.08 16.09 88.98
C ILE A 986 -7.79 17.13 89.84
N LEU A 987 -7.29 18.36 89.85
CA LEU A 987 -7.86 19.48 90.60
C LEU A 987 -8.47 20.48 89.63
N VAL A 988 -9.77 20.80 89.79
CA VAL A 988 -10.45 21.80 88.94
C VAL A 988 -10.82 23.02 89.77
N ALA A 989 -10.50 24.23 89.29
CA ALA A 989 -10.86 25.49 89.96
C ALA A 989 -11.41 26.52 88.97
N TYR A 990 -12.24 27.45 89.44
CA TYR A 990 -13.01 28.35 88.55
C TYR A 990 -12.67 29.83 88.75
N GLN A 991 -12.41 30.54 87.65
CA GLN A 991 -12.32 32.00 87.64
C GLN A 991 -12.70 32.56 86.27
N GLY A 992 -13.39 33.70 86.24
CA GLY A 992 -13.66 34.43 84.98
C GLY A 992 -14.53 33.67 83.97
N GLY A 993 -15.32 32.69 84.40
CA GLY A 993 -16.16 31.86 83.51
C GLY A 993 -15.41 30.69 82.85
N LYS A 994 -14.19 30.38 83.31
CA LYS A 994 -13.37 29.25 82.86
C LYS A 994 -13.12 28.28 84.01
N ALA A 995 -12.99 27.00 83.68
CA ALA A 995 -12.50 25.95 84.57
C ALA A 995 -11.02 25.70 84.28
N TYR A 996 -10.17 25.77 85.29
CA TYR A 996 -8.75 25.51 85.21
C TYR A 996 -8.49 24.12 85.77
N VAL A 997 -7.98 23.23 84.92
CA VAL A 997 -7.73 21.82 85.23
C VAL A 997 -6.25 21.64 85.52
N TYR A 998 -5.95 21.19 86.73
CA TYR A 998 -4.60 21.00 87.24
C TYR A 998 -4.33 19.53 87.52
N TYR A 999 -3.08 19.11 87.33
CA TYR A 999 -2.53 17.89 87.91
C TYR A 999 -1.99 18.20 89.30
N ALA A 1000 -2.53 17.55 90.33
CA ALA A 1000 -2.07 17.67 91.70
C ALA A 1000 -1.19 16.46 92.07
N ASN A 1001 0.11 16.69 92.22
CA ASN A 1001 1.07 15.69 92.67
C ASN A 1001 1.29 15.76 94.19
N ALA A 1002 0.38 15.16 94.96
CA ALA A 1002 0.49 15.20 96.42
C ALA A 1002 1.58 14.22 96.92
N THR A 1003 2.86 14.63 96.92
CA THR A 1003 3.94 13.79 97.52
C THR A 1003 3.81 13.68 99.04
N ASN A 1004 3.05 14.58 99.66
CA ASN A 1004 2.73 14.69 101.07
C ASN A 1004 1.36 15.38 101.23
N THR A 1005 0.82 15.49 102.45
CA THR A 1005 -0.51 16.08 102.67
C THR A 1005 -0.58 17.61 102.53
N ALA A 1006 0.54 18.27 102.23
CA ALA A 1006 0.65 19.71 102.03
C ALA A 1006 0.95 20.00 100.55
N LEU A 1007 -0.10 20.10 99.74
CA LEU A 1007 0.00 20.38 98.31
C LEU A 1007 0.39 21.85 98.08
N VAL A 1008 1.66 22.09 97.73
CA VAL A 1008 2.20 23.44 97.48
C VAL A 1008 2.12 23.83 96.00
N ALA A 1009 2.36 25.10 95.68
CA ALA A 1009 2.22 25.63 94.32
C ALA A 1009 2.95 24.79 93.24
N SER A 1010 4.17 24.34 93.50
CA SER A 1010 4.98 23.57 92.54
C SER A 1010 4.49 22.14 92.30
N GLU A 1011 3.63 21.63 93.18
CA GLU A 1011 3.00 20.31 93.09
C GLU A 1011 1.64 20.38 92.38
N ILE A 1012 1.18 21.58 92.01
CA ILE A 1012 -0.07 21.82 91.29
C ILE A 1012 0.31 22.37 89.93
N GLN A 1013 0.14 21.60 88.86
CA GLN A 1013 0.55 22.00 87.51
C GLN A 1013 -0.69 22.19 86.65
N LEU A 1014 -0.77 23.30 85.92
CA LEU A 1014 -1.92 23.55 85.05
C LEU A 1014 -1.76 22.69 83.78
N MET A 1015 -2.80 21.91 83.45
CA MET A 1015 -2.83 21.08 82.24
C MET A 1015 -3.75 21.66 81.17
N GLY A 1016 -4.85 22.30 81.57
CA GLY A 1016 -5.76 22.87 80.59
C GLY A 1016 -6.77 23.84 81.17
N VAL A 1017 -7.46 24.52 80.28
CA VAL A 1017 -8.47 25.54 80.57
C VAL A 1017 -9.71 25.25 79.76
N LEU A 1018 -10.82 24.97 80.42
CA LEU A 1018 -12.12 24.73 79.80
C LEU A 1018 -12.94 26.01 79.80
N GLU A 1019 -13.39 26.46 78.63
CA GLU A 1019 -14.25 27.63 78.49
C GLU A 1019 -15.74 27.26 78.59
N GLY A 1020 -16.54 28.10 79.24
CA GLY A 1020 -18.00 27.95 79.26
C GLY A 1020 -18.54 26.93 80.27
N ILE A 1021 -17.68 26.32 81.10
CA ILE A 1021 -18.10 25.38 82.15
C ILE A 1021 -18.54 26.14 83.42
N THR A 1022 -19.72 25.79 83.93
CA THR A 1022 -20.22 26.36 85.19
C THR A 1022 -19.74 25.53 86.38
N ALA A 1023 -19.30 26.19 87.46
CA ALA A 1023 -18.83 25.47 88.65
C ALA A 1023 -19.90 24.52 89.22
N GLY A 1024 -19.50 23.28 89.51
CA GLY A 1024 -20.35 22.24 90.08
C GLY A 1024 -21.22 21.49 89.06
N THR A 1025 -21.04 21.72 87.76
CA THR A 1025 -21.77 20.96 86.73
C THR A 1025 -21.03 19.71 86.26
N LEU A 1026 -19.71 19.66 86.41
CA LEU A 1026 -18.91 18.49 86.02
C LEU A 1026 -19.28 17.28 86.89
N THR A 1027 -19.15 16.10 86.30
CA THR A 1027 -19.37 14.80 86.95
C THR A 1027 -18.20 13.87 86.62
N GLY A 1028 -18.14 12.73 87.31
CA GLY A 1028 -17.10 11.73 87.07
C GLY A 1028 -17.10 11.13 85.66
N THR A 1029 -18.21 11.21 84.93
CA THR A 1029 -18.31 10.66 83.57
C THR A 1029 -17.60 11.50 82.52
N GLU A 1030 -17.33 12.78 82.79
CA GLU A 1030 -16.55 13.64 81.90
C GLU A 1030 -15.03 13.36 82.01
N PHE A 1031 -14.60 12.47 82.90
CA PHE A 1031 -13.19 12.19 83.14
C PHE A 1031 -12.92 10.69 82.96
N ALA A 1032 -12.01 10.39 82.04
CA ALA A 1032 -11.46 9.05 81.84
C ALA A 1032 -9.98 9.06 82.26
N LEU A 1033 -9.59 8.13 83.13
CA LEU A 1033 -8.20 7.95 83.55
C LEU A 1033 -7.71 6.63 82.97
N VAL A 1034 -6.60 6.67 82.26
CA VAL A 1034 -6.06 5.54 81.49
C VAL A 1034 -4.64 5.22 81.91
#